data_AF-A0A523J3Y5-F1
#
_entry.id   AF-A0A523J3Y5-F1
#
_cell.length_a   1.000
_cell.length_b   1.000
_cell.length_c   1.000
_cell.angle_alpha   90.00
_cell.angle_beta   90.00
_cell.angle_gamma   90.00
#
_symmetry.space_group_name_H-M   'P 1'
#
loop_
_entity.id
_entity.type
_entity.pdbx_description
1 polymer ?
#
loop_
_entity_poly.entity_id
_entity_poly.type
_entity_poly.pdbx_seq_one_letter_code
_entity_poly.pdbx_strand_id
1 'polypeptide(L)'
;MLKKLFILFFLLSLNASAQETADDILILDKSSTLYNGWSSFLGQYGRDLGNITKRSTLSIFLLNNVSRQEFPVYQLGFGDGFPISLGINLGVGRQVINNKNILDTYTVIDRFLIGIRPRVYFEFMGFRAGASPYFNIEINNIRQVTPQEFTTILPLRQIKNIFKKEENKERKKKRTTREIKLDAEKYDHFIPPGDNKLLEREASYGKLWNIVTQTFKLPLHYKRALALDDDEIISYDLQGGVTLGVSFGIGIDPSNSILRTGVDASFYIKGNHQISVLKEAPKKRGDKFVRVKLSRSKQIGAKFGFGSYGYNNLDHFTRGKMGPMEGNFIWKLASGAVVVRPFRVEWNWSKGSFYDAVYRFDLNKEEGRKAYNRACLGFFKLAEKYSMDPKTGKLHRKKGMPVTRLLTMKEKRTEKKRYQSMQLFLFRLHKQRVIRHSEFTIVDEMGEESKYYETEVLNSRQRNALFAFWENRSHQFLINTNLKTYDKKPIDPNSLYLKIKVERRDDNTSSDEYMDYVKEVEESLDLPGMFPYPPLNLKRKPFLGSVGRTRFNYELRLNRLQIEKVINYPQKKMWSALIKGFSAKGLGWETKKGRANMIAKRIFTYAGTLPLSATGTKLREKDDIFVAKMKYSRWKKLKKHQAKGPKKLSRELGEFFNSGDYGPEMIKLLRVVLDGEKIPYSGSASGPLIYKHDNFKFGDVGKFIDPTDAYLNKSFANYREKFPEVRVSKTTAEILGKMYIRFMFHLDKVPKTVFFNLQKKNTIGLFTNKSLGTVVMENKHGRFKKGLNIIHLTVKGSNHPLHALVNQLNIKKAVFLPDQFKLNVAASLDGYRYGVVDHNLFRLRYFIDPKALEKFTKYSIKELDLCLGRTAANLMLFLGDRRLLICPDSSPHNLDGTCKRGMTPYDHYKNRPEEENIKRRDKWILKNCPVEGPEQYVQRIVNQYNVCRGRSGRDIIRNLGGRTFYVCPPERKRDGEGFCLTGMVPYKNDFKTIKENKRSRNEWIMKYCPLNVPSGR
;
A
#
# COMPACT_ATOMS: atom_id res chain seq x y z
N MET A 1 -34.33 45.28 -9.79
CA MET A 1 -33.05 45.05 -10.52
C MET A 1 -32.42 43.69 -10.24
N LEU A 2 -32.11 43.34 -8.97
CA LEU A 2 -31.48 42.05 -8.61
C LEU A 2 -32.19 40.81 -9.17
N LYS A 3 -33.54 40.78 -9.14
CA LYS A 3 -34.36 39.68 -9.69
C LYS A 3 -34.20 39.54 -11.22
N LYS A 4 -34.12 40.66 -11.95
CA LYS A 4 -33.87 40.68 -13.41
C LYS A 4 -32.44 40.27 -13.76
N LEU A 5 -31.45 40.67 -12.95
CA LEU A 5 -30.05 40.27 -13.10
C LEU A 5 -29.85 38.77 -12.80
N PHE A 6 -30.55 38.24 -11.79
CA PHE A 6 -30.56 36.82 -11.43
C PHE A 6 -31.22 35.98 -12.53
N ILE A 7 -32.34 36.45 -13.10
CA ILE A 7 -33.01 35.80 -14.24
C ILE A 7 -32.13 35.83 -15.50
N LEU A 8 -31.44 36.94 -15.79
CA LEU A 8 -30.51 37.05 -16.93
C LEU A 8 -29.31 36.10 -16.78
N PHE A 9 -28.69 36.04 -15.59
CA PHE A 9 -27.60 35.09 -15.31
C PHE A 9 -28.07 33.63 -15.31
N PHE A 10 -29.28 33.36 -14.83
CA PHE A 10 -29.87 32.02 -14.83
C PHE A 10 -30.23 31.55 -16.25
N LEU A 11 -30.79 32.43 -17.10
CA LEU A 11 -31.06 32.16 -18.51
C LEU A 11 -29.78 31.97 -19.34
N LEU A 12 -28.72 32.77 -19.10
CA LEU A 12 -27.40 32.56 -19.71
C LEU A 12 -26.77 31.23 -19.30
N SER A 13 -27.03 30.76 -18.08
CA SER A 13 -26.55 29.46 -17.60
C SER A 13 -27.33 28.26 -18.12
N LEU A 14 -28.64 28.44 -18.42
CA LEU A 14 -29.52 27.39 -18.94
C LEU A 14 -29.37 27.19 -20.46
N ASN A 15 -29.14 28.24 -21.25
CA ASN A 15 -28.91 28.11 -22.69
C ASN A 15 -27.57 27.43 -23.04
N ALA A 16 -26.61 27.35 -22.10
CA ALA A 16 -25.39 26.55 -22.25
C ALA A 16 -25.59 25.05 -21.92
N SER A 17 -26.79 24.65 -21.49
CA SER A 17 -27.10 23.31 -20.97
C SER A 17 -28.07 22.47 -21.81
N ALA A 18 -28.55 22.99 -22.94
CA ALA A 18 -29.41 22.27 -23.87
C ALA A 18 -28.78 22.19 -25.26
N GLN A 19 -28.02 21.11 -25.52
CA GLN A 19 -27.86 20.46 -26.84
C GLN A 19 -26.92 19.26 -26.67
N GLU A 20 -27.52 18.07 -26.52
CA GLU A 20 -26.85 16.76 -26.51
C GLU A 20 -26.96 16.10 -27.89
N THR A 21 -26.44 16.72 -28.95
CA THR A 21 -26.34 16.12 -30.29
C THR A 21 -25.06 16.60 -30.97
N ALA A 22 -24.28 15.67 -31.51
CA ALA A 22 -22.98 15.95 -32.13
C ALA A 22 -23.09 16.59 -33.53
N ASP A 23 -24.31 16.84 -34.01
CA ASP A 23 -24.59 17.41 -35.33
C ASP A 23 -25.02 18.89 -35.29
N ASP A 24 -25.29 19.48 -34.12
CA ASP A 24 -25.74 20.89 -34.00
C ASP A 24 -24.62 21.89 -33.64
N ILE A 25 -23.34 21.54 -33.86
CA ILE A 25 -22.21 22.52 -33.80
C ILE A 25 -22.09 23.30 -35.14
N LEU A 26 -23.17 23.36 -35.91
CA LEU A 26 -23.33 24.28 -37.02
C LEU A 26 -24.38 25.31 -36.61
N ILE A 27 -23.96 26.58 -36.56
CA ILE A 27 -24.75 27.80 -36.32
C ILE A 27 -24.89 28.19 -34.83
N LEU A 28 -23.75 28.42 -34.17
CA LEU A 28 -23.65 29.67 -33.40
C LEU A 28 -23.43 30.76 -34.44
N ASP A 29 -24.50 31.44 -34.80
CA ASP A 29 -24.48 32.50 -35.80
C ASP A 29 -23.41 33.54 -35.41
N LYS A 30 -22.57 33.91 -36.38
CA LYS A 30 -21.49 34.92 -36.25
C LYS A 30 -22.06 36.29 -35.83
N SER A 31 -23.38 36.46 -35.83
CA SER A 31 -24.12 37.65 -35.45
C SER A 31 -24.37 37.80 -33.93
N SER A 32 -24.16 36.77 -33.09
CA SER A 32 -24.48 36.92 -31.66
C SER A 32 -23.58 37.96 -31.00
N THR A 33 -24.19 38.97 -30.37
CA THR A 33 -23.52 40.07 -29.65
C THR A 33 -22.53 39.57 -28.60
N LEU A 34 -22.76 38.37 -28.05
CA LEU A 34 -21.85 37.67 -27.14
C LEU A 34 -20.58 37.17 -27.85
N TYR A 35 -20.68 36.57 -29.05
CA TYR A 35 -19.52 36.13 -29.83
C TYR A 35 -18.68 37.31 -30.33
N ASN A 36 -19.33 38.38 -30.81
CA ASN A 36 -18.66 39.62 -31.21
C ASN A 36 -18.03 40.34 -30.01
N GLY A 37 -18.70 40.31 -28.85
CA GLY A 37 -18.13 40.78 -27.59
C GLY A 37 -16.88 39.99 -27.19
N TRP A 38 -16.91 38.66 -27.28
CA TRP A 38 -15.74 37.80 -26.98
C TRP A 38 -14.61 37.94 -27.99
N SER A 39 -14.90 38.07 -29.28
CA SER A 39 -13.90 38.31 -30.33
C SER A 39 -13.24 39.68 -30.17
N SER A 40 -14.03 40.73 -29.95
CA SER A 40 -13.53 42.08 -29.68
C SER A 40 -12.69 42.15 -28.39
N PHE A 41 -13.17 41.47 -27.33
CA PHE A 41 -12.47 41.30 -26.06
C PHE A 41 -11.10 40.61 -26.27
N LEU A 42 -11.07 39.45 -26.93
CA LEU A 42 -9.83 38.73 -27.24
C LEU A 42 -8.89 39.53 -28.16
N GLY A 43 -9.43 40.25 -29.14
CA GLY A 43 -8.67 41.14 -30.03
C GLY A 43 -8.08 42.35 -29.31
N GLN A 44 -8.80 42.93 -28.35
CA GLN A 44 -8.29 44.01 -27.50
C GLN A 44 -7.14 43.53 -26.61
N TYR A 45 -7.24 42.36 -25.99
CA TYR A 45 -6.13 41.83 -25.19
C TYR A 45 -4.96 41.32 -26.01
N GLY A 46 -5.19 40.89 -27.26
CA GLY A 46 -4.13 40.73 -28.24
C GLY A 46 -3.35 42.03 -28.37
N ARG A 47 -4.01 43.17 -28.59
CA ARG A 47 -3.35 44.49 -28.66
C ARG A 47 -2.57 44.84 -27.39
N ASP A 48 -3.08 44.53 -26.20
CA ASP A 48 -2.39 44.79 -24.93
C ASP A 48 -1.14 43.92 -24.73
N LEU A 49 -1.22 42.62 -25.07
CA LEU A 49 -0.06 41.72 -25.13
C LEU A 49 1.00 42.23 -26.12
N GLY A 50 0.56 42.70 -27.29
CA GLY A 50 1.42 43.34 -28.28
C GLY A 50 2.10 44.62 -27.74
N ASN A 51 1.38 45.42 -26.96
CA ASN A 51 1.93 46.64 -26.33
C ASN A 51 2.96 46.32 -25.23
N ILE A 52 2.72 45.30 -24.39
CA ILE A 52 3.68 44.85 -23.36
C ILE A 52 4.96 44.31 -24.00
N THR A 53 4.83 43.67 -25.17
CA THR A 53 5.95 43.03 -25.88
C THR A 53 6.57 43.91 -26.97
N LYS A 54 6.14 45.17 -27.15
CA LYS A 54 6.62 46.07 -28.22
C LYS A 54 8.15 46.19 -28.31
N ARG A 55 8.87 46.00 -27.20
CA ARG A 55 10.34 46.12 -27.12
C ARG A 55 11.10 44.79 -27.09
N SER A 56 10.44 43.63 -27.02
CA SER A 56 11.06 42.29 -26.99
C SER A 56 10.07 41.20 -27.39
N THR A 57 10.49 40.18 -28.15
CA THR A 57 9.66 38.99 -28.41
C THR A 57 9.12 38.40 -27.10
N LEU A 58 7.86 37.94 -27.09
CA LEU A 58 7.20 37.43 -25.88
C LEU A 58 8.06 36.34 -25.21
N SER A 59 8.67 35.44 -25.96
CA SER A 59 9.58 34.41 -25.44
C SER A 59 10.77 34.96 -24.64
N ILE A 60 11.35 36.09 -25.05
CA ILE A 60 12.47 36.74 -24.34
C ILE A 60 11.98 37.52 -23.14
N PHE A 61 10.83 38.18 -23.24
CA PHE A 61 10.13 38.77 -22.10
C PHE A 61 9.84 37.70 -21.02
N LEU A 62 9.36 36.53 -21.44
CA LEU A 62 9.08 35.37 -20.59
C LEU A 62 10.33 34.81 -19.89
N LEU A 63 11.44 34.72 -20.60
CA LEU A 63 12.72 34.23 -20.06
C LEU A 63 13.49 35.29 -19.24
N ASN A 64 13.11 36.56 -19.32
CA ASN A 64 13.70 37.62 -18.49
C ASN A 64 13.08 37.68 -17.10
N ASN A 65 11.79 37.37 -16.97
CA ASN A 65 11.00 37.55 -15.74
C ASN A 65 10.76 36.22 -14.98
N VAL A 66 11.77 35.35 -14.90
CA VAL A 66 11.64 33.94 -14.46
C VAL A 66 11.19 33.81 -13.01
N SER A 67 9.88 33.71 -12.81
CA SER A 67 9.18 32.82 -11.88
C SER A 67 7.71 33.27 -11.88
N ARG A 68 6.84 32.63 -12.68
CA ARG A 68 5.37 32.87 -12.74
C ARG A 68 4.95 34.27 -12.26
N GLN A 69 5.06 35.28 -13.11
CA GLN A 69 4.51 36.60 -12.78
C GLN A 69 3.09 36.68 -13.34
N GLU A 70 2.10 36.85 -12.45
CA GLU A 70 0.81 37.39 -12.85
C GLU A 70 1.00 38.90 -13.00
N PHE A 71 0.98 39.40 -14.24
CA PHE A 71 0.99 40.84 -14.46
C PHE A 71 -0.44 41.34 -14.29
N PRO A 72 -0.74 42.21 -13.31
CA PRO A 72 -1.99 42.97 -13.32
C PRO A 72 -1.85 43.99 -14.45
N VAL A 73 -2.49 43.74 -15.59
CA VAL A 73 -2.20 44.52 -16.78
C VAL A 73 -2.88 45.89 -16.71
N TYR A 74 -4.14 46.01 -16.28
CA TYR A 74 -4.79 47.30 -15.97
C TYR A 74 -6.03 47.08 -15.08
N GLN A 75 -6.38 48.05 -14.22
CA GLN A 75 -7.75 48.25 -13.74
C GLN A 75 -8.40 49.27 -14.66
N LEU A 76 -9.25 48.82 -15.58
CA LEU A 76 -10.08 49.73 -16.39
C LEU A 76 -11.35 49.99 -15.59
N GLY A 77 -11.47 51.19 -15.02
CA GLY A 77 -12.68 51.63 -14.33
C GLY A 77 -13.72 52.08 -15.34
N PHE A 78 -14.81 51.33 -15.46
CA PHE A 78 -16.03 51.81 -16.12
C PHE A 78 -16.96 52.38 -15.03
N GLY A 79 -16.68 53.60 -14.58
CA GLY A 79 -17.41 54.28 -13.50
C GLY A 79 -17.14 53.74 -12.09
N ASP A 80 -17.64 54.45 -11.08
CA ASP A 80 -17.53 54.11 -9.66
C ASP A 80 -18.31 52.82 -9.36
N GLY A 81 -17.63 51.66 -9.40
CA GLY A 81 -18.19 50.40 -8.87
C GLY A 81 -17.87 49.10 -9.63
N PHE A 82 -17.33 49.15 -10.85
CA PHE A 82 -17.04 47.95 -11.66
C PHE A 82 -15.59 47.88 -12.17
N PRO A 83 -14.60 47.63 -11.29
CA PRO A 83 -13.23 47.37 -11.73
C PRO A 83 -13.14 46.09 -12.58
N ILE A 84 -12.64 46.24 -13.80
CA ILE A 84 -12.18 45.12 -14.64
C ILE A 84 -10.67 45.00 -14.48
N SER A 85 -10.19 43.85 -14.02
CA SER A 85 -8.76 43.55 -13.97
C SER A 85 -8.40 42.43 -14.95
N LEU A 86 -7.29 42.60 -15.67
CA LEU A 86 -6.74 41.57 -16.55
C LEU A 86 -5.49 40.97 -15.92
N GLY A 87 -5.54 39.70 -15.54
CA GLY A 87 -4.35 38.93 -15.18
C GLY A 87 -3.79 38.22 -16.41
N ILE A 88 -2.55 38.49 -16.78
CA ILE A 88 -1.82 37.69 -17.77
C ILE A 88 -0.84 36.78 -17.02
N ASN A 89 -0.98 35.47 -17.19
CA ASN A 89 -0.14 34.45 -16.57
C ASN A 89 0.80 33.86 -17.62
N LEU A 90 2.08 33.93 -17.34
CA LEU A 90 3.14 33.67 -18.29
C LEU A 90 4.25 32.93 -17.56
N GLY A 91 4.67 31.77 -18.07
CA GLY A 91 5.66 30.96 -17.38
C GLY A 91 6.41 29.98 -18.27
N VAL A 92 7.72 29.85 -18.02
CA VAL A 92 8.57 28.80 -18.57
C VAL A 92 9.27 28.12 -17.41
N GLY A 93 9.34 26.79 -17.41
CA GLY A 93 10.01 26.03 -16.35
C GLY A 93 10.60 24.73 -16.86
N ARG A 94 11.61 24.21 -16.17
CA ARG A 94 12.16 22.87 -16.38
C ARG A 94 12.13 22.10 -15.06
N GLN A 95 11.62 20.89 -15.09
CA GLN A 95 11.70 19.95 -13.98
C GLN A 95 12.50 18.72 -14.43
N VAL A 96 13.42 18.25 -13.58
CA VAL A 96 14.24 17.07 -13.85
C VAL A 96 13.96 16.06 -12.76
N ILE A 97 13.60 14.84 -13.14
CA ILE A 97 13.29 13.74 -12.23
C ILE A 97 14.26 12.59 -12.52
N ASN A 98 15.01 12.14 -11.51
CA ASN A 98 15.84 10.95 -11.64
C ASN A 98 14.94 9.70 -11.57
N ASN A 99 14.98 8.85 -12.61
CA ASN A 99 14.15 7.65 -12.71
C ASN A 99 14.63 6.48 -11.84
N LYS A 100 15.84 6.57 -11.27
CA LYS A 100 16.47 5.54 -10.43
C LYS A 100 16.42 4.14 -11.06
N ASN A 101 16.65 4.06 -12.36
CA ASN A 101 16.73 2.80 -13.09
C ASN A 101 18.21 2.40 -13.33
N ILE A 102 18.43 1.16 -13.76
CA ILE A 102 19.78 0.60 -14.00
C ILE A 102 20.59 1.42 -15.03
N LEU A 103 19.89 2.16 -15.89
CA LEU A 103 20.48 3.01 -16.93
C LEU A 103 20.69 4.48 -16.47
N ASP A 104 20.42 4.80 -15.20
CA ASP A 104 20.55 6.13 -14.60
C ASP A 104 19.92 7.27 -15.43
N THR A 105 18.78 7.00 -16.08
CA THR A 105 18.11 7.99 -16.92
C THR A 105 17.38 9.06 -16.10
N TYR A 106 17.24 10.23 -16.70
CA TYR A 106 16.48 11.36 -16.17
C TYR A 106 15.24 11.62 -17.03
N THR A 107 14.11 11.92 -16.40
CA THR A 107 12.95 12.50 -17.08
C THR A 107 13.05 14.01 -16.99
N VAL A 108 13.15 14.69 -18.13
CA VAL A 108 13.17 16.15 -18.24
C VAL A 108 11.82 16.63 -18.75
N ILE A 109 11.20 17.54 -18.00
CA ILE A 109 9.90 18.15 -18.31
C ILE A 109 10.11 19.63 -18.53
N ASP A 110 10.06 20.06 -19.78
CA ASP A 110 10.07 21.47 -20.17
C ASP A 110 8.62 21.96 -20.29
N ARG A 111 8.27 22.98 -19.50
CA ARG A 111 6.92 23.55 -19.42
C ARG A 111 6.90 24.97 -19.95
N PHE A 112 5.87 25.26 -20.73
CA PHE A 112 5.50 26.57 -21.21
C PHE A 112 4.03 26.83 -20.89
N LEU A 113 3.72 28.00 -20.33
CA LEU A 113 2.38 28.39 -19.91
C LEU A 113 2.10 29.80 -20.39
N ILE A 114 1.00 29.97 -21.11
CA ILE A 114 0.39 31.27 -21.39
C ILE A 114 -1.05 31.20 -20.88
N GLY A 115 -1.51 32.22 -20.19
CA GLY A 115 -2.89 32.29 -19.74
C GLY A 115 -3.37 33.72 -19.58
N ILE A 116 -4.67 33.90 -19.77
CA ILE A 116 -5.38 35.15 -19.61
C ILE A 116 -6.50 34.90 -18.61
N ARG A 117 -6.60 35.76 -17.59
CA ARG A 117 -7.50 35.65 -16.45
C ARG A 117 -8.16 36.99 -16.19
N PRO A 118 -9.09 37.43 -17.05
CA PRO A 118 -9.91 38.58 -16.72
C PRO A 118 -10.69 38.33 -15.43
N ARG A 119 -10.88 39.38 -14.64
CA ARG A 119 -11.77 39.39 -13.48
C ARG A 119 -12.59 40.66 -13.56
N VAL A 120 -13.91 40.49 -13.64
CA VAL A 120 -14.87 41.56 -13.47
C VAL A 120 -15.48 41.37 -12.10
N TYR A 121 -15.39 42.36 -11.23
CA TYR A 121 -16.02 42.28 -9.92
C TYR A 121 -16.67 43.61 -9.55
N PHE A 122 -17.75 43.49 -8.79
CA PHE A 122 -18.46 44.55 -8.12
C PHE A 122 -18.22 44.40 -6.63
N GLU A 123 -17.87 45.49 -5.95
CA GLU A 123 -17.65 45.51 -4.50
C GLU A 123 -18.45 46.66 -3.88
N PHE A 124 -19.33 46.34 -2.91
CA PHE A 124 -20.13 47.32 -2.18
C PHE A 124 -20.38 46.82 -0.75
N MET A 125 -20.00 47.61 0.27
CA MET A 125 -20.26 47.31 1.69
C MET A 125 -19.93 45.86 2.13
N GLY A 126 -18.77 45.33 1.73
CA GLY A 126 -18.35 43.96 2.09
C GLY A 126 -19.01 42.84 1.28
N PHE A 127 -19.97 43.16 0.41
CA PHE A 127 -20.46 42.29 -0.65
C PHE A 127 -19.55 42.41 -1.87
N ARG A 128 -19.05 41.28 -2.38
CA ARG A 128 -18.33 41.18 -3.65
C ARG A 128 -19.03 40.18 -4.55
N ALA A 129 -19.37 40.58 -5.77
CA ALA A 129 -19.86 39.67 -6.80
C ALA A 129 -18.95 39.80 -8.02
N GLY A 130 -18.56 38.70 -8.64
CA GLY A 130 -17.68 38.78 -9.79
C GLY A 130 -17.68 37.55 -10.67
N ALA A 131 -17.23 37.76 -11.89
CA ALA A 131 -16.95 36.73 -12.87
C ALA A 131 -15.45 36.73 -13.16
N SER A 132 -14.83 35.56 -13.13
CA SER A 132 -13.45 35.37 -13.56
C SER A 132 -13.41 34.26 -14.62
N PRO A 133 -13.57 34.62 -15.90
CA PRO A 133 -13.13 33.77 -16.98
C PRO A 133 -11.63 33.54 -16.90
N TYR A 134 -11.19 32.37 -17.33
CA TYR A 134 -9.79 32.12 -17.58
C TYR A 134 -9.62 31.23 -18.80
N PHE A 135 -8.49 31.42 -19.45
CA PHE A 135 -8.03 30.63 -20.57
C PHE A 135 -6.52 30.45 -20.43
N ASN A 136 -6.04 29.21 -20.35
CA ASN A 136 -4.61 28.92 -20.30
C ASN A 136 -4.26 27.88 -21.37
N ILE A 137 -3.18 28.13 -22.10
CA ILE A 137 -2.48 27.17 -22.95
C ILE A 137 -1.23 26.74 -22.19
N GLU A 138 -1.09 25.44 -21.99
CA GLU A 138 0.08 24.84 -21.37
C GLU A 138 0.70 23.83 -22.32
N ILE A 139 2.01 23.90 -22.55
CA ILE A 139 2.77 22.95 -23.36
C ILE A 139 3.83 22.34 -22.45
N ASN A 140 3.89 21.01 -22.44
CA ASN A 140 4.85 20.21 -21.71
C ASN A 140 5.58 19.31 -22.72
N ASN A 141 6.90 19.48 -22.86
CA ASN A 141 7.76 18.51 -23.52
C ASN A 141 8.39 17.62 -22.45
N ILE A 142 8.09 16.33 -22.50
CA ILE A 142 8.57 15.30 -21.57
C ILE A 142 9.46 14.34 -22.37
N ARG A 143 10.74 14.26 -21.99
CA ARG A 143 11.71 13.34 -22.59
C ARG A 143 12.48 12.58 -21.54
N GLN A 144 12.81 11.33 -21.83
CA GLN A 144 13.73 10.54 -21.05
C GLN A 144 15.12 10.66 -21.69
N VAL A 145 16.13 11.00 -20.89
CA VAL A 145 17.49 11.22 -21.37
C VAL A 145 18.48 10.46 -20.50
N THR A 146 19.56 9.98 -21.12
CA THR A 146 20.72 9.40 -20.43
C THR A 146 21.51 10.50 -19.70
N PRO A 147 22.42 10.15 -18.76
CA PRO A 147 23.31 11.12 -18.15
C PRO A 147 24.13 11.93 -19.16
N GLN A 148 24.59 11.28 -20.23
CA GLN A 148 25.37 11.90 -21.30
C GLN A 148 24.52 12.92 -22.08
N GLU A 149 23.33 12.52 -22.53
CA GLU A 149 22.37 13.43 -23.17
C GLU A 149 21.91 14.55 -22.24
N PHE A 150 21.80 14.29 -20.93
CA PHE A 150 21.44 15.33 -19.98
C PHE A 150 22.46 16.48 -19.96
N THR A 151 23.76 16.17 -20.04
CA THR A 151 24.82 17.18 -20.11
C THR A 151 24.77 18.04 -21.36
N THR A 152 24.18 17.55 -22.45
CA THR A 152 24.02 18.30 -23.71
C THR A 152 22.77 19.17 -23.72
N ILE A 153 21.84 18.98 -22.77
CA ILE A 153 20.66 19.83 -22.64
C ILE A 153 21.09 21.20 -22.12
N LEU A 154 20.99 22.20 -23.00
CA LEU A 154 21.31 23.58 -22.68
C LEU A 154 20.53 24.09 -21.44
N PRO A 155 21.22 24.68 -20.44
CA PRO A 155 20.56 25.38 -19.34
C PRO A 155 19.61 26.48 -19.86
N LEU A 156 18.52 26.75 -19.13
CA LEU A 156 17.55 27.78 -19.52
C LEU A 156 18.18 29.16 -19.77
N ARG A 157 19.28 29.49 -19.06
CA ARG A 157 20.06 30.72 -19.30
C ARG A 157 20.74 30.77 -20.66
N GLN A 158 21.24 29.64 -21.16
CA GLN A 158 21.87 29.57 -22.49
C GLN A 158 20.83 29.59 -23.59
N ILE A 159 19.71 28.88 -23.41
CA ILE A 159 18.54 28.95 -24.30
C ILE A 159 18.06 30.41 -24.44
N LYS A 160 17.98 31.15 -23.34
CA LYS A 160 17.68 32.59 -23.33
C LYS A 160 18.65 33.43 -24.17
N ASN A 161 19.95 33.12 -24.13
CA ASN A 161 20.94 33.82 -24.94
C ASN A 161 20.82 33.50 -26.43
N ILE A 162 20.51 32.24 -26.77
CA ILE A 162 20.23 31.82 -28.15
C ILE A 162 19.02 32.57 -28.68
N PHE A 163 17.93 32.64 -27.90
CA PHE A 163 16.76 33.41 -28.29
C PHE A 163 17.07 34.87 -28.52
N LYS A 164 17.82 35.53 -27.61
CA LYS A 164 18.22 36.92 -27.81
C LYS A 164 19.03 37.11 -29.10
N LYS A 165 19.90 36.17 -29.43
CA LYS A 165 20.67 36.20 -30.69
C LYS A 165 19.76 36.01 -31.91
N GLU A 166 18.83 35.06 -31.88
CA GLU A 166 17.88 34.83 -32.98
C GLU A 166 16.91 36.00 -33.15
N GLU A 167 16.38 36.59 -32.07
CA GLU A 167 15.56 37.80 -32.12
C GLU A 167 16.35 38.94 -32.79
N ASN A 168 17.60 39.14 -32.37
CA ASN A 168 18.44 40.19 -32.95
C ASN A 168 18.73 39.94 -34.44
N LYS A 169 18.91 38.67 -34.84
CA LYS A 169 19.09 38.28 -36.25
C LYS A 169 17.83 38.51 -37.07
N GLU A 170 16.66 38.16 -36.52
CA GLU A 170 15.34 38.39 -37.13
C GLU A 170 15.01 39.89 -37.23
N ARG A 171 15.27 40.69 -36.19
CA ARG A 171 15.07 42.16 -36.21
C ARG A 171 15.89 42.83 -37.30
N LYS A 172 17.07 42.31 -37.60
CA LYS A 172 17.97 42.83 -38.64
C LYS A 172 17.60 42.34 -40.05
N LYS A 173 16.77 41.29 -40.19
CA LYS A 173 16.35 40.76 -41.48
C LYS A 173 15.22 41.63 -42.08
N LYS A 174 15.53 42.47 -43.07
CA LYS A 174 14.52 43.15 -43.88
C LYS A 174 13.77 42.09 -44.71
N ARG A 175 12.46 41.97 -44.50
CA ARG A 175 11.61 41.04 -45.24
C ARG A 175 10.98 41.71 -46.44
N THR A 176 10.81 40.97 -47.52
CA THR A 176 10.07 41.44 -48.69
C THR A 176 8.56 41.30 -48.47
N THR A 177 7.76 42.16 -49.12
CA THR A 177 6.29 42.13 -49.04
C THR A 177 5.70 40.77 -49.41
N ARG A 178 6.39 40.03 -50.30
CA ARG A 178 6.02 38.67 -50.73
C ARG A 178 6.22 37.63 -49.63
N GLU A 179 7.32 37.70 -48.88
CA GLU A 179 7.56 36.84 -47.70
C GLU A 179 6.54 37.11 -46.59
N ILE A 180 6.14 38.36 -46.40
CA ILE A 180 5.11 38.74 -45.43
C ILE A 180 3.74 38.16 -45.84
N LYS A 181 3.39 38.22 -47.12
CA LYS A 181 2.15 37.63 -47.67
C LYS A 181 2.12 36.11 -47.54
N LEU A 182 3.20 35.42 -47.90
CA LEU A 182 3.33 33.96 -47.78
C LEU A 182 3.29 33.47 -46.33
N ASP A 183 3.90 34.20 -45.40
CA ASP A 183 3.76 33.90 -43.97
C ASP A 183 2.31 34.13 -43.52
N ALA A 184 1.66 35.22 -43.92
CA ALA A 184 0.27 35.50 -43.56
C ALA A 184 -0.70 34.41 -44.05
N GLU A 185 -0.59 33.96 -45.30
CA GLU A 185 -1.40 32.87 -45.87
C GLU A 185 -1.27 31.55 -45.08
N LYS A 186 -0.09 31.30 -44.49
CA LYS A 186 0.17 30.11 -43.67
C LYS A 186 -0.57 30.12 -42.32
N TYR A 187 -0.89 31.32 -41.81
CA TYR A 187 -1.59 31.53 -40.54
C TYR A 187 -3.06 31.92 -40.71
N ASP A 188 -3.51 32.17 -41.94
CA ASP A 188 -4.87 32.59 -42.32
C ASP A 188 -5.95 31.61 -41.82
N HIS A 189 -5.59 30.34 -41.61
CA HIS A 189 -6.49 29.32 -41.05
C HIS A 189 -6.71 29.41 -39.53
N PHE A 190 -5.97 30.27 -38.81
CA PHE A 190 -6.05 30.40 -37.36
C PHE A 190 -6.69 31.71 -36.87
N ILE A 191 -7.06 32.63 -37.78
CA ILE A 191 -7.48 34.00 -37.43
C ILE A 191 -8.78 34.36 -38.19
N PRO A 192 -9.77 35.01 -37.56
CA PRO A 192 -10.97 35.47 -38.26
C PRO A 192 -10.62 36.59 -39.26
N PRO A 193 -11.26 36.63 -40.45
CA PRO A 193 -10.90 37.57 -41.52
C PRO A 193 -11.19 39.01 -41.10
N GLY A 194 -10.16 39.86 -41.09
CA GLY A 194 -10.27 41.29 -40.73
C GLY A 194 -9.09 42.14 -41.21
N ASP A 195 -9.43 43.37 -41.62
CA ASP A 195 -8.66 44.55 -42.04
C ASP A 195 -7.12 44.46 -42.27
N ASN A 196 -6.68 44.80 -43.49
CA ASN A 196 -5.30 44.60 -43.99
C ASN A 196 -4.18 45.32 -43.21
N LYS A 197 -4.48 46.31 -42.35
CA LYS A 197 -3.49 46.95 -41.46
C LYS A 197 -3.13 46.08 -40.24
N LEU A 198 -3.90 45.04 -39.95
CA LEU A 198 -3.58 44.05 -38.92
C LEU A 198 -2.54 43.03 -39.41
N LEU A 199 -2.41 42.77 -40.71
CA LEU A 199 -1.53 41.75 -41.30
C LEU A 199 -0.05 41.88 -40.91
N GLU A 200 0.52 43.09 -40.80
CA GLU A 200 1.92 43.27 -40.36
C GLU A 200 2.11 42.97 -38.85
N ARG A 201 1.10 43.30 -38.02
CA ARG A 201 1.09 42.93 -36.60
C ARG A 201 0.78 41.45 -36.41
N GLU A 202 -0.03 40.84 -37.27
CA GLU A 202 -0.42 39.43 -37.26
C GLU A 202 0.71 38.50 -37.71
N ALA A 203 1.52 38.92 -38.69
CA ALA A 203 2.78 38.27 -39.03
C ALA A 203 3.74 38.20 -37.82
N SER A 204 3.64 39.15 -36.88
CA SER A 204 4.42 39.15 -35.64
C SER A 204 3.94 38.11 -34.62
N TYR A 205 2.64 37.76 -34.61
CA TYR A 205 2.09 36.67 -33.79
C TYR A 205 2.44 35.29 -34.36
N GLY A 206 2.49 35.15 -35.70
CA GLY A 206 3.01 33.94 -36.36
C GLY A 206 4.45 33.62 -35.96
N LYS A 207 5.30 34.64 -35.77
CA LYS A 207 6.68 34.49 -35.25
C LYS A 207 6.71 33.99 -33.81
N LEU A 208 5.77 34.46 -33.00
CA LEU A 208 5.58 34.10 -31.59
C LEU A 208 5.20 32.61 -31.47
N TRP A 209 4.30 32.15 -32.32
CA TRP A 209 3.94 30.74 -32.45
C TRP A 209 5.06 29.88 -33.05
N ASN A 210 5.85 30.42 -33.98
CA ASN A 210 7.04 29.73 -34.50
C ASN A 210 8.08 29.48 -33.41
N ILE A 211 8.35 30.47 -32.55
CA ILE A 211 9.30 30.31 -31.45
C ILE A 211 8.82 29.23 -30.47
N VAL A 212 7.54 29.25 -30.08
CA VAL A 212 6.96 28.22 -29.22
C VAL A 212 7.00 26.85 -29.90
N THR A 213 6.63 26.76 -31.18
CA THR A 213 6.57 25.48 -31.89
C THR A 213 7.95 24.92 -32.26
N GLN A 214 8.97 25.75 -32.50
CA GLN A 214 10.35 25.33 -32.81
C GLN A 214 11.08 24.89 -31.54
N THR A 215 10.97 25.67 -30.46
CA THR A 215 11.69 25.38 -29.21
C THR A 215 11.14 24.15 -28.51
N PHE A 216 9.82 24.00 -28.52
CA PHE A 216 9.14 22.86 -27.88
C PHE A 216 8.83 21.73 -28.86
N LYS A 217 9.42 21.73 -30.07
CA LYS A 217 9.22 20.73 -31.14
C LYS A 217 7.74 20.33 -31.36
N LEU A 218 6.80 21.28 -31.27
CA LEU A 218 5.37 20.97 -31.27
C LEU A 218 4.97 20.12 -32.49
N PRO A 219 4.43 18.90 -32.30
CA PRO A 219 4.24 17.92 -33.36
C PRO A 219 2.88 18.13 -34.02
N LEU A 220 2.62 19.34 -34.52
CA LEU A 220 1.37 19.71 -35.20
C LEU A 220 1.29 19.18 -36.64
N HIS A 221 2.30 18.42 -37.08
CA HIS A 221 2.38 17.83 -38.41
C HIS A 221 3.26 16.57 -38.37
N TYR A 222 2.96 15.55 -39.18
CA TYR A 222 3.63 14.24 -39.11
C TYR A 222 5.16 14.35 -39.29
N LYS A 223 5.63 15.26 -40.15
CA LYS A 223 7.08 15.51 -40.34
C LYS A 223 7.76 15.97 -39.05
N ARG A 224 7.09 16.80 -38.25
CA ARG A 224 7.60 17.25 -36.94
C ARG A 224 7.49 16.14 -35.90
N ALA A 225 6.44 15.33 -35.97
CA ALA A 225 6.30 14.15 -35.12
C ALA A 225 7.43 13.13 -35.33
N LEU A 226 7.89 12.96 -36.58
CA LEU A 226 9.02 12.10 -36.91
C LEU A 226 10.37 12.68 -36.45
N ALA A 227 10.46 13.99 -36.28
CA ALA A 227 11.64 14.69 -35.76
C ALA A 227 11.72 14.69 -34.22
N LEU A 228 10.71 14.11 -33.55
CA LEU A 228 10.82 13.82 -32.12
C LEU A 228 11.83 12.72 -31.89
N ASP A 229 12.40 12.70 -30.70
CA ASP A 229 13.26 11.61 -30.26
C ASP A 229 12.39 10.39 -29.91
N ASP A 230 12.98 9.19 -29.94
CA ASP A 230 12.23 7.97 -29.65
C ASP A 230 11.77 7.98 -28.18
N ASP A 231 10.51 7.60 -27.95
CA ASP A 231 9.82 7.69 -26.68
C ASP A 231 9.65 9.12 -26.10
N GLU A 232 9.90 10.18 -26.89
CA GLU A 232 9.58 11.57 -26.53
C GLU A 232 8.06 11.81 -26.53
N ILE A 233 7.57 12.46 -25.47
CA ILE A 233 6.16 12.82 -25.29
C ILE A 233 6.02 14.34 -25.29
N ILE A 234 5.25 14.87 -26.23
CA ILE A 234 4.83 16.27 -26.19
C ILE A 234 3.34 16.33 -25.88
N SER A 235 3.00 17.03 -24.80
CA SER A 235 1.63 17.26 -24.38
C SER A 235 1.32 18.75 -24.41
N TYR A 236 0.25 19.14 -25.08
CA TYR A 236 -0.27 20.50 -25.04
C TYR A 236 -1.73 20.47 -24.60
N ASP A 237 -2.04 21.41 -23.72
CA ASP A 237 -3.27 21.46 -22.96
C ASP A 237 -3.91 22.83 -23.09
N LEU A 238 -5.22 22.82 -23.35
CA LEU A 238 -6.06 23.98 -23.43
C LEU A 238 -7.06 23.95 -22.29
N GLN A 239 -6.80 24.77 -21.27
CA GLN A 239 -7.64 24.94 -20.10
C GLN A 239 -8.51 26.18 -20.27
N GLY A 240 -9.82 26.04 -20.14
CA GLY A 240 -10.73 27.17 -20.17
C GLY A 240 -11.73 27.06 -19.04
N GLY A 241 -12.26 28.18 -18.56
CA GLY A 241 -13.35 28.13 -17.59
C GLY A 241 -13.88 29.49 -17.22
N VAL A 242 -15.03 29.49 -16.57
CA VAL A 242 -15.64 30.68 -15.98
C VAL A 242 -15.99 30.34 -14.54
N THR A 243 -15.56 31.20 -13.62
CA THR A 243 -15.99 31.15 -12.22
C THR A 243 -16.85 32.37 -11.93
N LEU A 244 -18.09 32.14 -11.52
CA LEU A 244 -19.01 33.17 -11.03
C LEU A 244 -19.07 33.06 -9.51
N GLY A 245 -18.69 34.11 -8.79
CA GLY A 245 -18.61 34.09 -7.34
C GLY A 245 -19.37 35.25 -6.73
N VAL A 246 -20.04 34.98 -5.62
CA VAL A 246 -20.49 36.00 -4.67
C VAL A 246 -19.85 35.70 -3.32
N SER A 247 -19.31 36.71 -2.67
CA SER A 247 -18.79 36.60 -1.31
C SER A 247 -19.32 37.76 -0.49
N PHE A 248 -19.79 37.46 0.70
CA PHE A 248 -20.23 38.45 1.68
C PHE A 248 -19.34 38.31 2.92
N GLY A 249 -18.71 39.39 3.35
CA GLY A 249 -17.90 39.40 4.57
C GLY A 249 -18.03 40.71 5.32
N ILE A 250 -18.37 40.61 6.61
CA ILE A 250 -18.31 41.74 7.53
C ILE A 250 -16.91 41.72 8.13
N GLY A 251 -16.07 42.68 7.73
CA GLY A 251 -14.86 43.00 8.46
C GLY A 251 -15.14 44.26 9.28
N ILE A 252 -15.08 44.17 10.60
CA ILE A 252 -14.94 45.38 11.41
C ILE A 252 -13.51 45.86 11.14
N ASP A 253 -13.40 47.01 10.47
CA ASP A 253 -12.12 47.66 10.24
C ASP A 253 -12.00 48.87 11.17
N PRO A 254 -11.49 48.70 12.40
CA PRO A 254 -11.08 49.85 13.19
C PRO A 254 -9.61 50.24 12.90
N SER A 255 -8.90 49.50 12.01
CA SER A 255 -7.59 49.83 11.40
C SER A 255 -6.90 48.56 10.83
N ASN A 256 -6.89 48.35 9.50
CA ASN A 256 -6.06 47.34 8.82
C ASN A 256 -6.16 45.89 9.37
N SER A 257 -7.36 45.41 9.73
CA SER A 257 -7.49 44.07 10.32
C SER A 257 -7.34 42.92 9.29
N ILE A 258 -6.41 42.00 9.58
CA ILE A 258 -5.97 40.83 8.78
C ILE A 258 -7.01 39.69 8.70
N LEU A 259 -8.15 39.86 9.37
CA LEU A 259 -9.15 38.83 9.63
C LEU A 259 -10.50 39.20 9.01
N ARG A 260 -10.76 38.73 7.78
CA ARG A 260 -12.09 38.83 7.16
C ARG A 260 -12.83 37.51 7.32
N THR A 261 -13.82 37.45 8.20
CA THR A 261 -14.80 36.37 8.22
C THR A 261 -15.87 36.63 7.17
N GLY A 262 -16.17 35.62 6.36
CA GLY A 262 -17.23 35.74 5.35
C GLY A 262 -17.78 34.40 4.90
N VAL A 263 -18.81 34.50 4.07
CA VAL A 263 -19.42 33.40 3.33
C VAL A 263 -19.09 33.61 1.85
N ASP A 264 -18.49 32.62 1.18
CA ASP A 264 -18.47 32.54 -0.30
C ASP A 264 -19.48 31.54 -0.81
N ALA A 265 -20.09 31.88 -1.93
CA ALA A 265 -20.63 30.92 -2.87
C ALA A 265 -20.02 31.18 -4.25
N SER A 266 -19.48 30.16 -4.90
CA SER A 266 -18.99 30.26 -6.27
C SER A 266 -19.46 29.09 -7.11
N PHE A 267 -19.92 29.39 -8.31
CA PHE A 267 -20.23 28.43 -9.35
C PHE A 267 -19.11 28.47 -10.36
N TYR A 268 -18.70 27.32 -10.85
CA TYR A 268 -17.66 27.25 -11.86
C TYR A 268 -18.00 26.24 -12.94
N ILE A 269 -17.64 26.60 -14.16
CA ILE A 269 -17.60 25.71 -15.31
C ILE A 269 -16.15 25.73 -15.77
N LYS A 270 -15.51 24.56 -15.82
CA LYS A 270 -14.16 24.42 -16.35
C LYS A 270 -14.11 23.32 -17.38
N GLY A 271 -13.38 23.57 -18.45
CA GLY A 271 -13.05 22.65 -19.51
C GLY A 271 -11.55 22.43 -19.55
N ASN A 272 -11.16 21.22 -19.90
CA ASN A 272 -9.80 20.90 -20.28
C ASN A 272 -9.78 20.14 -21.60
N HIS A 273 -8.84 20.48 -22.48
CA HIS A 273 -8.60 19.77 -23.72
C HIS A 273 -7.11 19.58 -23.92
N GLN A 274 -6.65 18.37 -23.66
CA GLN A 274 -5.25 17.99 -23.71
C GLN A 274 -5.03 17.00 -24.86
N ILE A 275 -3.96 17.23 -25.61
CA ILE A 275 -3.47 16.31 -26.63
C ILE A 275 -2.04 15.95 -26.26
N SER A 276 -1.75 14.66 -26.16
CA SER A 276 -0.41 14.14 -25.92
C SER A 276 0.03 13.27 -27.09
N VAL A 277 1.18 13.58 -27.66
CA VAL A 277 1.78 12.88 -28.79
C VAL A 277 3.03 12.18 -28.29
N LEU A 278 3.13 10.87 -28.52
CA LEU A 278 4.28 10.02 -28.22
C LEU A 278 4.82 9.44 -29.52
N LYS A 279 6.10 9.66 -29.83
CA LYS A 279 6.78 8.92 -30.90
C LYS A 279 7.22 7.57 -30.35
N GLU A 280 6.78 6.47 -30.96
CA GLU A 280 7.20 5.15 -30.52
C GLU A 280 8.59 4.82 -31.06
N ALA A 281 9.44 4.21 -30.23
CA ALA A 281 10.66 3.59 -30.72
C ALA A 281 10.36 2.54 -31.81
N PRO A 282 11.10 2.52 -32.93
CA PRO A 282 10.85 1.60 -34.04
C PRO A 282 11.14 0.15 -33.60
N LYS A 283 10.16 -0.73 -33.72
CA LYS A 283 10.34 -2.17 -33.44
C LYS A 283 10.97 -2.90 -34.62
N LYS A 284 10.70 -2.44 -35.84
CA LYS A 284 11.32 -2.90 -37.08
C LYS A 284 11.89 -1.70 -37.83
N ARG A 285 12.92 -1.95 -38.64
CA ARG A 285 13.50 -0.93 -39.51
C ARG A 285 12.41 -0.36 -40.44
N GLY A 286 12.23 0.95 -40.42
CA GLY A 286 11.21 1.64 -41.22
C GLY A 286 9.86 1.84 -40.52
N ASP A 287 9.65 1.30 -39.31
CA ASP A 287 8.45 1.57 -38.52
C ASP A 287 8.39 3.05 -38.13
N LYS A 288 7.27 3.71 -38.45
CA LYS A 288 7.03 5.12 -38.14
C LYS A 288 5.70 5.26 -37.41
N PHE A 289 5.66 4.86 -36.14
CA PHE A 289 4.45 4.90 -35.34
C PHE A 289 4.44 6.08 -34.37
N VAL A 290 3.27 6.69 -34.24
CA VAL A 290 3.03 7.75 -33.25
C VAL A 290 1.74 7.45 -32.53
N ARG A 291 1.72 7.56 -31.20
CA ARG A 291 0.49 7.52 -30.41
C ARG A 291 0.02 8.93 -30.13
N VAL A 292 -1.28 9.16 -30.29
CA VAL A 292 -1.92 10.41 -29.86
C VAL A 292 -3.00 10.06 -28.86
N LYS A 293 -2.89 10.64 -27.67
CA LYS A 293 -3.91 10.63 -26.63
C LYS A 293 -4.66 11.95 -26.67
N LEU A 294 -5.99 11.88 -26.79
CA LEU A 294 -6.91 12.97 -26.54
C LEU A 294 -7.49 12.81 -25.14
N SER A 295 -7.41 13.86 -24.34
CA SER A 295 -8.05 13.95 -23.03
C SER A 295 -8.92 15.20 -22.98
N ARG A 296 -10.23 15.02 -22.80
CA ARG A 296 -11.19 16.11 -22.63
C ARG A 296 -11.85 15.98 -21.27
N SER A 297 -11.94 17.07 -20.54
CA SER A 297 -12.74 17.11 -19.32
C SER A 297 -13.64 18.32 -19.31
N LYS A 298 -14.88 18.16 -18.83
CA LYS A 298 -15.80 19.25 -18.52
C LYS A 298 -16.24 19.04 -17.11
N GLN A 299 -16.11 20.05 -16.25
CA GLN A 299 -16.53 19.99 -14.87
C GLN A 299 -17.33 21.24 -14.53
N ILE A 300 -18.50 21.02 -13.95
CA ILE A 300 -19.37 22.06 -13.41
C ILE A 300 -19.43 21.83 -11.91
N GLY A 301 -19.34 22.88 -11.11
CA GLY A 301 -19.46 22.74 -9.68
C GLY A 301 -19.86 24.02 -8.97
N ALA A 302 -20.17 23.85 -7.69
CA ALA A 302 -20.45 24.91 -6.76
C ALA A 302 -19.55 24.72 -5.54
N LYS A 303 -18.95 25.80 -5.06
CA LYS A 303 -18.19 25.86 -3.81
C LYS A 303 -18.90 26.82 -2.89
N PHE A 304 -19.17 26.38 -1.67
CA PHE A 304 -19.67 27.20 -0.59
C PHE A 304 -18.59 27.22 0.48
N GLY A 305 -18.13 28.38 0.88
CA GLY A 305 -17.15 28.53 1.94
C GLY A 305 -17.69 29.41 3.06
N PHE A 306 -17.29 29.10 4.29
CA PHE A 306 -17.58 29.89 5.47
C PHE A 306 -16.33 29.99 6.34
N GLY A 307 -16.03 31.17 6.85
CA GLY A 307 -14.93 31.42 7.78
C GLY A 307 -13.98 32.51 7.30
N SER A 308 -12.74 32.48 7.79
CA SER A 308 -11.75 33.51 7.49
C SER A 308 -11.12 33.34 6.11
N TYR A 309 -11.16 34.40 5.29
CA TYR A 309 -10.32 34.54 4.10
C TYR A 309 -9.01 35.18 4.51
N GLY A 310 -7.92 34.41 4.54
CA GLY A 310 -6.61 35.03 4.47
C GLY A 310 -6.22 35.21 3.01
N TYR A 311 -5.67 36.37 2.68
CA TYR A 311 -4.87 36.49 1.45
C TYR A 311 -3.71 35.50 1.56
N ASN A 312 -3.56 34.60 0.58
CA ASN A 312 -2.36 33.75 0.46
C ASN A 312 -1.13 34.56 0.03
N ASN A 313 -1.33 35.80 -0.41
CA ASN A 313 -0.27 36.64 -0.96
C ASN A 313 0.18 37.64 0.11
N LEU A 314 1.04 37.18 1.04
CA LEU A 314 1.93 38.10 1.74
C LEU A 314 2.80 38.89 0.73
N ASP A 315 3.00 38.33 -0.48
CA ASP A 315 3.58 38.96 -1.68
C ASP A 315 2.98 40.34 -2.01
N HIS A 316 1.68 40.54 -1.72
CA HIS A 316 1.00 41.80 -2.00
C HIS A 316 1.38 42.91 -1.01
N PHE A 317 1.69 42.51 0.23
CA PHE A 317 2.19 43.41 1.28
C PHE A 317 3.69 43.68 1.14
N THR A 318 4.47 42.73 0.61
CA THR A 318 5.91 42.91 0.35
C THR A 318 6.22 43.53 -1.02
N ARG A 319 5.19 43.91 -1.80
CA ARG A 319 5.32 44.45 -3.18
C ARG A 319 6.25 43.59 -4.05
N GLY A 320 6.17 42.27 -3.92
CA GLY A 320 6.99 41.32 -4.68
C GLY A 320 8.48 41.30 -4.34
N LYS A 321 8.94 41.96 -3.26
CA LYS A 321 10.35 41.92 -2.84
C LYS A 321 10.75 40.65 -2.08
N MET A 322 9.78 39.95 -1.51
CA MET A 322 9.97 38.65 -0.87
C MET A 322 8.99 37.71 -1.54
N GLY A 323 9.47 36.91 -2.51
CA GLY A 323 8.66 35.94 -3.23
C GLY A 323 7.95 34.94 -2.30
N PRO A 324 7.26 33.92 -2.82
CA PRO A 324 6.50 32.97 -2.00
C PRO A 324 7.43 32.29 -0.99
N MET A 325 7.46 32.81 0.24
CA MET A 325 8.28 32.30 1.34
C MET A 325 7.65 31.00 1.83
N GLU A 326 7.93 29.91 1.11
CA GLU A 326 7.80 28.56 1.63
C GLU A 326 8.95 28.31 2.59
N GLY A 327 8.73 28.62 3.87
CA GLY A 327 9.52 28.13 5.00
C GLY A 327 10.98 28.59 5.04
N ASN A 328 11.26 29.71 5.70
CA ASN A 328 12.21 29.83 6.81
C ASN A 328 12.24 31.27 7.32
N PHE A 329 12.09 31.39 8.64
CA PHE A 329 12.22 32.56 9.52
C PHE A 329 12.84 33.85 8.94
N ILE A 330 12.10 34.97 8.98
CA ILE A 330 12.66 36.29 9.33
C ILE A 330 11.64 37.01 10.23
N TRP A 331 11.95 37.04 11.53
CA TRP A 331 11.50 38.09 12.42
C TRP A 331 12.22 39.37 11.99
N LYS A 332 11.52 40.33 11.39
CA LYS A 332 11.84 41.75 11.56
C LYS A 332 10.54 42.51 11.69
N LEU A 333 10.29 42.89 12.94
CA LEU A 333 9.39 43.95 13.38
C LEU A 333 9.43 45.12 12.38
N ALA A 334 8.36 45.28 11.62
CA ALA A 334 7.99 46.55 11.01
C ALA A 334 6.47 46.69 10.79
N SER A 335 5.67 45.62 10.93
CA SER A 335 4.20 45.76 10.84
C SER A 335 3.33 44.74 11.60
N GLY A 336 3.87 43.90 12.49
CA GLY A 336 3.09 43.23 13.56
C GLY A 336 1.89 42.35 13.14
N ALA A 337 1.78 41.96 11.87
CA ALA A 337 0.59 41.28 11.36
C ALA A 337 0.61 39.76 11.62
N VAL A 338 0.12 39.32 12.78
CA VAL A 338 -0.15 37.89 13.02
C VAL A 338 -1.31 37.44 12.13
N VAL A 339 -1.00 36.70 11.06
CA VAL A 339 -2.04 36.10 10.22
C VAL A 339 -2.64 34.90 10.94
N VAL A 340 -3.71 35.14 11.70
CA VAL A 340 -4.58 34.10 12.24
C VAL A 340 -5.65 33.79 11.18
N ARG A 341 -5.78 32.54 10.77
CA ARG A 341 -6.98 32.04 10.07
C ARG A 341 -7.72 31.13 11.03
N PRO A 342 -8.63 31.67 11.86
CA PRO A 342 -9.21 30.93 12.97
C PRO A 342 -9.91 29.66 12.49
N PHE A 343 -10.58 29.70 11.34
CA PHE A 343 -11.13 28.52 10.65
C PHE A 343 -11.62 28.85 9.24
N ARG A 344 -11.70 27.86 8.36
CA ARG A 344 -12.41 27.89 7.07
C ARG A 344 -13.01 26.52 6.78
N VAL A 345 -14.29 26.48 6.47
CA VAL A 345 -15.00 25.28 6.01
C VAL A 345 -15.47 25.52 4.59
N GLU A 346 -15.13 24.61 3.67
CA GLU A 346 -15.53 24.66 2.28
C GLU A 346 -16.29 23.38 1.91
N TRP A 347 -17.43 23.54 1.26
CA TRP A 347 -18.20 22.47 0.62
C TRP A 347 -18.14 22.68 -0.88
N ASN A 348 -17.51 21.75 -1.59
CA ASN A 348 -17.44 21.73 -3.04
C ASN A 348 -18.26 20.56 -3.56
N TRP A 349 -19.30 20.86 -4.32
CA TRP A 349 -20.02 19.88 -5.13
C TRP A 349 -19.62 20.05 -6.58
N SER A 350 -19.37 18.96 -7.28
CA SER A 350 -19.12 19.03 -8.71
C SER A 350 -19.58 17.80 -9.46
N LYS A 351 -19.91 18.02 -10.73
CA LYS A 351 -20.21 16.99 -11.73
C LYS A 351 -19.27 17.21 -12.90
N GLY A 352 -18.63 16.15 -13.36
CA GLY A 352 -17.74 16.21 -14.50
C GLY A 352 -17.95 15.06 -15.47
N SER A 353 -17.62 15.31 -16.72
CA SER A 353 -17.40 14.29 -17.73
C SER A 353 -15.93 14.31 -18.15
N PHE A 354 -15.33 13.14 -18.26
CA PHE A 354 -13.98 12.95 -18.75
C PHE A 354 -14.04 11.99 -19.93
N TYR A 355 -13.27 12.28 -20.96
CA TYR A 355 -13.16 11.49 -22.17
C TYR A 355 -11.68 11.39 -22.52
N ASP A 356 -11.16 10.18 -22.46
CA ASP A 356 -9.80 9.86 -22.88
C ASP A 356 -9.90 8.91 -24.08
N ALA A 357 -9.14 9.17 -25.15
CA ALA A 357 -9.01 8.26 -26.27
C ALA A 357 -7.57 8.20 -26.74
N VAL A 358 -7.07 7.00 -27.04
CA VAL A 358 -5.70 6.75 -27.45
C VAL A 358 -5.72 6.06 -28.81
N TYR A 359 -5.05 6.67 -29.78
CA TYR A 359 -4.90 6.15 -31.13
C TYR A 359 -3.41 5.99 -31.47
N ARG A 360 -3.09 4.95 -32.22
CA ARG A 360 -1.77 4.70 -32.81
C ARG A 360 -1.87 4.92 -34.32
N PHE A 361 -1.02 5.77 -34.86
CA PHE A 361 -0.99 6.14 -36.28
C PHE A 361 0.22 5.51 -36.94
N ASP A 362 0.01 4.87 -38.09
CA ASP A 362 1.08 4.43 -38.98
C ASP A 362 1.41 5.54 -39.97
N LEU A 363 2.51 6.27 -39.73
CA LEU A 363 2.92 7.38 -40.57
C LEU A 363 3.57 6.93 -41.89
N ASN A 364 3.76 5.63 -42.11
CA ASN A 364 4.14 5.12 -43.42
C ASN A 364 2.96 5.16 -44.41
N LYS A 365 1.72 5.16 -43.90
CA LYS A 365 0.50 5.20 -44.71
C LYS A 365 0.01 6.63 -44.90
N GLU A 366 -0.51 6.95 -46.09
CA GLU A 366 -1.01 8.30 -46.38
C GLU A 366 -2.22 8.65 -45.52
N GLU A 367 -3.15 7.71 -45.32
CA GLU A 367 -4.32 7.86 -44.47
C GLU A 367 -3.91 8.08 -43.01
N GLY A 368 -2.88 7.36 -42.54
CA GLY A 368 -2.31 7.52 -41.20
C GLY A 368 -1.72 8.92 -41.01
N ARG A 369 -0.98 9.44 -42.01
CA ARG A 369 -0.46 10.82 -42.01
C ARG A 369 -1.57 11.86 -42.01
N LYS A 370 -2.59 11.72 -42.85
CA LYS A 370 -3.75 12.63 -42.92
C LYS A 370 -4.52 12.66 -41.61
N ALA A 371 -4.78 11.49 -41.03
CA ALA A 371 -5.48 11.37 -39.75
C ALA A 371 -4.67 11.95 -38.60
N TYR A 372 -3.35 11.72 -38.59
CA TYR A 372 -2.45 12.28 -37.60
C TYR A 372 -2.47 13.81 -37.62
N ASN A 373 -2.28 14.42 -38.80
CA ASN A 373 -2.27 15.88 -38.97
C ASN A 373 -3.58 16.54 -38.50
N ARG A 374 -4.71 15.85 -38.62
CA ARG A 374 -6.00 16.33 -38.08
C ARG A 374 -6.11 16.10 -36.57
N ALA A 375 -5.69 14.92 -36.09
CA ALA A 375 -5.75 14.55 -34.68
C ALA A 375 -4.88 15.45 -33.79
N CYS A 376 -3.68 15.84 -34.23
CA CYS A 376 -2.83 16.77 -33.48
C CYS A 376 -3.43 18.19 -33.38
N LEU A 377 -4.41 18.53 -34.21
CA LEU A 377 -5.17 19.77 -34.10
C LEU A 377 -6.48 19.61 -33.31
N GLY A 378 -6.73 18.43 -32.72
CA GLY A 378 -7.94 18.12 -31.94
C GLY A 378 -9.08 17.49 -32.74
N PHE A 379 -8.90 17.26 -34.05
CA PHE A 379 -9.92 16.70 -34.94
C PHE A 379 -9.72 15.18 -35.15
N PHE A 380 -10.38 14.38 -34.31
CA PHE A 380 -10.24 12.91 -34.30
C PHE A 380 -11.21 12.16 -35.22
N LYS A 381 -12.05 12.87 -36.00
CA LYS A 381 -13.06 12.22 -36.89
C LYS A 381 -12.42 11.24 -37.88
N LEU A 382 -11.27 11.61 -38.47
CA LEU A 382 -10.52 10.71 -39.37
C LEU A 382 -9.86 9.55 -38.63
N ALA A 383 -9.32 9.80 -37.43
CA ALA A 383 -8.73 8.74 -36.62
C ALA A 383 -9.78 7.68 -36.24
N GLU A 384 -10.98 8.11 -35.86
CA GLU A 384 -12.10 7.23 -35.57
C GLU A 384 -12.51 6.45 -36.83
N LYS A 385 -12.73 7.15 -37.97
CA LYS A 385 -13.10 6.54 -39.24
C LYS A 385 -12.12 5.44 -39.67
N TYR A 386 -10.82 5.71 -39.64
CA TYR A 386 -9.80 4.75 -40.06
C TYR A 386 -9.51 3.65 -39.04
N SER A 387 -9.97 3.81 -37.80
CA SER A 387 -9.88 2.76 -36.78
C SER A 387 -11.03 1.75 -36.83
N MET A 388 -12.11 2.06 -37.58
CA MET A 388 -13.29 1.22 -37.73
C MET A 388 -13.27 0.47 -39.06
N ASP A 389 -13.83 -0.74 -39.06
CA ASP A 389 -14.13 -1.48 -40.28
C ASP A 389 -15.30 -0.81 -41.01
N PRO A 390 -15.11 -0.35 -42.27
CA PRO A 390 -16.14 0.39 -42.99
C PRO A 390 -17.40 -0.44 -43.28
N LYS A 391 -17.31 -1.79 -43.29
CA LYS A 391 -18.45 -2.67 -43.54
C LYS A 391 -19.25 -2.96 -42.27
N THR A 392 -18.57 -3.17 -41.15
CA THR A 392 -19.24 -3.62 -39.91
C THR A 392 -19.44 -2.51 -38.88
N GLY A 393 -18.78 -1.37 -39.04
CA GLY A 393 -18.74 -0.29 -38.03
C GLY A 393 -18.05 -0.67 -36.72
N LYS A 394 -17.50 -1.90 -36.63
CA LYS A 394 -16.78 -2.38 -35.44
C LYS A 394 -15.30 -2.00 -35.53
N LEU A 395 -14.62 -2.03 -34.39
CA LEU A 395 -13.17 -1.78 -34.34
C LEU A 395 -12.41 -2.77 -35.22
N HIS A 396 -11.53 -2.23 -36.06
CA HIS A 396 -10.74 -3.03 -36.98
C HIS A 396 -9.66 -3.81 -36.22
N ARG A 397 -9.69 -5.15 -36.30
CA ARG A 397 -8.75 -6.04 -35.58
C ARG A 397 -7.51 -6.46 -36.41
N LYS A 398 -7.39 -5.99 -37.66
CA LYS A 398 -6.32 -6.43 -38.57
C LYS A 398 -5.01 -5.69 -38.31
N LYS A 399 -3.88 -6.41 -38.42
CA LYS A 399 -2.54 -5.80 -38.42
C LYS A 399 -2.36 -4.94 -39.67
N GLY A 400 -1.63 -3.83 -39.55
CA GLY A 400 -1.32 -2.94 -40.66
C GLY A 400 -2.41 -1.91 -40.98
N MET A 401 -3.27 -1.55 -40.04
CA MET A 401 -4.21 -0.44 -40.25
C MET A 401 -3.49 0.92 -40.20
N PRO A 402 -3.92 1.93 -40.99
CA PRO A 402 -3.36 3.28 -40.90
C PRO A 402 -3.55 3.92 -39.52
N VAL A 403 -4.63 3.56 -38.81
CA VAL A 403 -4.89 3.98 -37.43
C VAL A 403 -5.44 2.80 -36.63
N THR A 404 -4.92 2.60 -35.41
CA THR A 404 -5.43 1.63 -34.45
C THR A 404 -5.89 2.36 -33.19
N ARG A 405 -7.13 2.14 -32.75
CA ARG A 405 -7.61 2.68 -31.47
C ARG A 405 -7.22 1.71 -30.35
N LEU A 406 -6.44 2.19 -29.40
CA LEU A 406 -5.91 1.37 -28.30
C LEU A 406 -6.81 1.40 -27.07
N LEU A 407 -7.44 2.55 -26.80
CA LEU A 407 -8.25 2.74 -25.60
C LEU A 407 -9.23 3.89 -25.82
N THR A 408 -10.47 3.72 -25.40
CA THR A 408 -11.41 4.82 -25.17
C THR A 408 -11.97 4.69 -23.77
N MET A 409 -11.82 5.71 -22.93
CA MET A 409 -12.36 5.78 -21.59
C MET A 409 -13.29 6.98 -21.47
N LYS A 410 -14.55 6.72 -21.13
CA LYS A 410 -15.53 7.75 -20.76
C LYS A 410 -15.79 7.64 -19.27
N GLU A 411 -15.69 8.76 -18.55
CA GLU A 411 -16.01 8.81 -17.13
C GLU A 411 -17.06 9.89 -16.87
N LYS A 412 -18.16 9.54 -16.20
CA LYS A 412 -19.07 10.51 -15.57
C LYS A 412 -18.78 10.53 -14.07
N ARG A 413 -18.31 11.66 -13.55
CA ARG A 413 -17.93 11.83 -12.16
C ARG A 413 -18.89 12.77 -11.43
N THR A 414 -19.25 12.42 -10.21
CA THR A 414 -19.86 13.35 -9.26
C THR A 414 -19.03 13.34 -7.98
N GLU A 415 -18.70 14.50 -7.45
CA GLU A 415 -17.84 14.65 -6.28
C GLU A 415 -18.49 15.60 -5.28
N LYS A 416 -18.54 15.19 -4.02
CA LYS A 416 -18.80 16.06 -2.88
C LYS A 416 -17.54 16.07 -2.01
N LYS A 417 -16.90 17.22 -1.93
CA LYS A 417 -15.72 17.46 -1.11
C LYS A 417 -16.10 18.44 -0.01
N ARG A 418 -15.83 18.08 1.25
CA ARG A 418 -15.84 18.99 2.38
C ARG A 418 -14.40 19.15 2.84
N TYR A 419 -13.91 20.37 2.82
CA TYR A 419 -12.61 20.75 3.32
C TYR A 419 -12.79 21.62 4.55
N GLN A 420 -12.01 21.37 5.59
CA GLN A 420 -11.98 22.19 6.79
C GLN A 420 -10.53 22.51 7.06
N SER A 421 -10.24 23.77 7.35
CA SER A 421 -8.90 24.20 7.70
C SER A 421 -8.95 25.14 8.88
N MET A 422 -7.95 25.03 9.75
CA MET A 422 -7.67 25.97 10.81
C MET A 422 -6.18 26.24 10.74
N GLN A 423 -5.80 27.50 10.72
CA GLN A 423 -4.40 27.92 10.68
C GLN A 423 -4.21 29.00 11.73
N LEU A 424 -3.77 28.56 12.90
CA LEU A 424 -3.23 29.41 13.94
C LEU A 424 -1.73 29.61 13.68
N PHE A 425 -1.12 30.59 14.34
CA PHE A 425 0.27 30.99 14.11
C PHE A 425 1.27 29.82 14.03
N LEU A 426 1.21 28.90 15.00
CA LEU A 426 2.08 27.71 15.05
C LEU A 426 1.37 26.41 14.67
N PHE A 427 0.09 26.46 14.31
CA PHE A 427 -0.73 25.26 14.21
C PHE A 427 -1.64 25.28 12.99
N ARG A 428 -1.48 24.29 12.11
CA ARG A 428 -2.34 24.05 10.95
C ARG A 428 -3.03 22.71 11.11
N LEU A 429 -4.33 22.71 10.90
CA LEU A 429 -5.14 21.52 10.84
C LEU A 429 -5.95 21.58 9.56
N HIS A 430 -5.80 20.57 8.72
CA HIS A 430 -6.57 20.37 7.51
C HIS A 430 -7.34 19.07 7.63
N LYS A 431 -8.62 19.10 7.30
CA LYS A 431 -9.45 17.92 7.15
C LYS A 431 -10.08 17.95 5.79
N GLN A 432 -10.13 16.79 5.16
CA GLN A 432 -10.75 16.63 3.88
C GLN A 432 -11.56 15.35 3.86
N ARG A 433 -12.84 15.50 3.55
CA ARG A 433 -13.79 14.43 3.31
C ARG A 433 -14.23 14.52 1.86
N VAL A 434 -13.98 13.47 1.08
CA VAL A 434 -14.38 13.37 -0.32
C VAL A 434 -15.25 12.15 -0.47
N ILE A 435 -16.42 12.31 -1.08
CA ILE A 435 -17.16 11.19 -1.68
C ILE A 435 -17.27 11.45 -3.18
N ARG A 436 -16.76 10.52 -3.96
CA ARG A 436 -16.71 10.59 -5.41
C ARG A 436 -17.39 9.36 -5.97
N HIS A 437 -18.31 9.55 -6.90
CA HIS A 437 -18.92 8.48 -7.67
C HIS A 437 -18.51 8.65 -9.13
N SER A 438 -17.97 7.59 -9.72
CA SER A 438 -17.49 7.58 -11.09
C SER A 438 -18.10 6.41 -11.85
N GLU A 439 -18.70 6.69 -12.99
CA GLU A 439 -19.12 5.68 -13.95
C GLU A 439 -18.13 5.66 -15.11
N PHE A 440 -17.44 4.54 -15.29
CA PHE A 440 -16.46 4.34 -16.34
C PHE A 440 -17.05 3.46 -17.45
N THR A 441 -16.80 3.85 -18.69
CA THR A 441 -16.94 3.00 -19.86
C THR A 441 -15.58 2.94 -20.54
N ILE A 442 -14.97 1.77 -20.53
CA ILE A 442 -13.66 1.52 -21.12
C ILE A 442 -13.88 0.63 -22.35
N VAL A 443 -13.39 1.04 -23.51
CA VAL A 443 -13.35 0.22 -24.72
C VAL A 443 -11.88 -0.02 -25.02
N ASP A 444 -11.46 -1.28 -24.98
CA ASP A 444 -10.07 -1.66 -25.24
C ASP A 444 -9.75 -1.75 -26.74
N GLU A 445 -8.53 -2.19 -27.05
CA GLU A 445 -8.05 -2.41 -28.41
C GLU A 445 -8.81 -3.51 -29.15
N MET A 446 -9.41 -4.47 -28.44
CA MET A 446 -10.22 -5.54 -29.01
C MET A 446 -11.66 -5.08 -29.30
N GLY A 447 -12.02 -3.89 -28.83
CA GLY A 447 -13.36 -3.33 -28.86
C GLY A 447 -14.29 -3.88 -27.80
N GLU A 448 -13.74 -4.57 -26.80
CA GLU A 448 -14.51 -5.01 -25.66
C GLU A 448 -14.81 -3.82 -24.77
N GLU A 449 -16.10 -3.51 -24.64
CA GLU A 449 -16.55 -2.51 -23.70
C GLU A 449 -16.61 -3.13 -22.29
N SER A 450 -16.06 -2.45 -21.29
CA SER A 450 -16.20 -2.77 -19.88
C SER A 450 -16.82 -1.57 -19.17
N LYS A 451 -17.85 -1.82 -18.34
CA LYS A 451 -18.57 -0.78 -17.61
C LYS A 451 -18.35 -0.97 -16.12
N TYR A 452 -17.79 0.05 -15.47
CA TYR A 452 -17.54 0.05 -14.03
C TYR A 452 -18.30 1.19 -13.36
N TYR A 453 -18.73 0.95 -12.13
CA TYR A 453 -19.21 1.99 -11.24
C TYR A 453 -18.36 1.97 -9.99
N GLU A 454 -17.66 3.08 -9.75
CA GLU A 454 -16.77 3.27 -8.63
C GLU A 454 -17.33 4.29 -7.66
N THR A 455 -17.16 4.05 -6.37
CA THR A 455 -17.42 5.01 -5.32
C THR A 455 -16.23 5.07 -4.38
N GLU A 456 -15.58 6.22 -4.36
CA GLU A 456 -14.43 6.51 -3.51
C GLU A 456 -14.88 7.40 -2.35
N VAL A 457 -14.54 6.99 -1.13
CA VAL A 457 -14.72 7.78 0.09
C VAL A 457 -13.36 7.99 0.72
N LEU A 458 -12.86 9.22 0.69
CA LEU A 458 -11.60 9.60 1.32
C LEU A 458 -11.89 10.48 2.54
N ASN A 459 -11.46 10.04 3.71
CA ASN A 459 -11.39 10.88 4.89
C ASN A 459 -9.92 11.07 5.25
N SER A 460 -9.46 12.31 5.29
CA SER A 460 -8.07 12.65 5.62
C SER A 460 -8.02 13.79 6.62
N ARG A 461 -7.02 13.73 7.49
CA ARG A 461 -6.72 14.72 8.51
C ARG A 461 -5.21 14.91 8.53
N GLN A 462 -4.79 16.14 8.29
CA GLN A 462 -3.41 16.56 8.37
C GLN A 462 -3.29 17.60 9.49
N ARG A 463 -2.35 17.41 10.39
CA ARG A 463 -2.02 18.32 11.48
C ARG A 463 -0.55 18.69 11.32
N ASN A 464 -0.24 19.97 11.40
CA ASN A 464 1.11 20.48 11.29
C ASN A 464 1.31 21.55 12.36
N ALA A 465 2.20 21.30 13.30
CA ALA A 465 2.65 22.30 14.25
C ALA A 465 4.04 22.77 13.84
N LEU A 466 4.17 24.08 13.57
CA LEU A 466 5.43 24.71 13.19
C LEU A 466 6.48 24.40 14.28
N PHE A 467 7.63 23.85 13.87
CA PHE A 467 8.73 23.40 14.75
C PHE A 467 8.47 22.18 15.64
N ALA A 468 7.31 21.53 15.56
CA ALA A 468 7.01 20.40 16.44
C ALA A 468 6.78 19.09 15.67
N PHE A 469 5.76 19.02 14.81
CA PHE A 469 5.42 17.77 14.13
C PHE A 469 4.46 17.97 12.96
N TRP A 470 4.54 17.03 12.01
CA TRP A 470 3.60 16.88 10.91
C TRP A 470 2.98 15.49 11.00
N GLU A 471 1.66 15.41 11.16
CA GLU A 471 0.87 14.19 11.23
C GLU A 471 -0.13 14.19 10.05
N ASN A 472 -0.22 13.08 9.33
CA ASN A 472 -1.22 12.82 8.32
C ASN A 472 -1.86 11.46 8.57
N ARG A 473 -3.19 11.47 8.62
CA ARG A 473 -4.04 10.30 8.76
C ARG A 473 -5.03 10.29 7.61
N SER A 474 -5.12 9.19 6.88
CA SER A 474 -6.15 9.02 5.87
C SER A 474 -6.73 7.61 5.84
N HIS A 475 -8.04 7.54 5.60
CA HIS A 475 -8.82 6.34 5.41
C HIS A 475 -9.58 6.49 4.09
N GLN A 476 -9.27 5.64 3.12
CA GLN A 476 -9.89 5.60 1.79
C GLN A 476 -10.67 4.29 1.63
N PHE A 477 -11.97 4.38 1.36
CA PHE A 477 -12.82 3.25 1.02
C PHE A 477 -13.20 3.35 -0.46
N LEU A 478 -12.72 2.41 -1.26
CA LEU A 478 -12.93 2.35 -2.70
C LEU A 478 -13.83 1.17 -3.03
N ILE A 479 -15.08 1.44 -3.37
CA ILE A 479 -16.05 0.44 -3.84
C ILE A 479 -15.99 0.44 -5.36
N ASN A 480 -15.76 -0.70 -5.99
CA ASN A 480 -15.77 -0.82 -7.44
C ASN A 480 -16.65 -2.00 -7.85
N THR A 481 -17.53 -1.74 -8.82
CA THR A 481 -18.53 -2.69 -9.29
C THR A 481 -18.46 -2.81 -10.80
N ASN A 482 -18.21 -4.02 -11.29
CA ASN A 482 -18.29 -4.34 -12.71
C ASN A 482 -19.75 -4.57 -13.10
N LEU A 483 -20.33 -3.61 -13.82
CA LEU A 483 -21.75 -3.63 -14.19
C LEU A 483 -22.08 -4.75 -15.18
N LYS A 484 -21.09 -5.27 -15.91
CA LYS A 484 -21.31 -6.36 -16.88
C LYS A 484 -21.32 -7.75 -16.22
N THR A 485 -20.53 -7.96 -15.17
CA THR A 485 -20.44 -9.26 -14.49
C THR A 485 -21.32 -9.36 -13.24
N TYR A 486 -21.83 -8.23 -12.73
CA TYR A 486 -22.61 -8.21 -11.49
C TYR A 486 -23.89 -9.06 -11.53
N ASP A 487 -24.64 -9.06 -12.64
CA ASP A 487 -25.89 -9.84 -12.73
C ASP A 487 -25.70 -11.21 -13.42
N LYS A 488 -24.46 -11.57 -13.80
CA LYS A 488 -24.18 -12.86 -14.45
C LYS A 488 -24.21 -14.02 -13.45
N LYS A 489 -24.64 -15.20 -13.93
CA LYS A 489 -24.54 -16.49 -13.22
C LYS A 489 -23.50 -17.38 -13.92
N PRO A 490 -22.60 -18.06 -13.20
CA PRO A 490 -22.40 -18.01 -11.74
C PRO A 490 -21.93 -16.63 -11.25
N ILE A 491 -22.16 -16.34 -9.97
CA ILE A 491 -21.76 -15.06 -9.35
C ILE A 491 -20.23 -14.94 -9.42
N ASP A 492 -19.74 -13.93 -10.13
CA ASP A 492 -18.34 -13.54 -10.11
C ASP A 492 -18.00 -12.85 -8.78
N PRO A 493 -17.13 -13.42 -7.91
CA PRO A 493 -16.78 -12.80 -6.63
C PRO A 493 -16.12 -11.43 -6.77
N ASN A 494 -15.53 -11.12 -7.94
CA ASN A 494 -14.85 -9.86 -8.22
C ASN A 494 -15.76 -8.82 -8.90
N SER A 495 -17.02 -9.15 -9.18
CA SER A 495 -17.96 -8.21 -9.80
C SER A 495 -18.30 -7.01 -8.91
N LEU A 496 -18.05 -7.11 -7.61
CA LEU A 496 -18.13 -6.05 -6.61
C LEU A 496 -16.99 -6.26 -5.62
N TYR A 497 -16.16 -5.25 -5.37
CA TYR A 497 -15.16 -5.31 -4.31
C TYR A 497 -15.04 -3.98 -3.57
N LEU A 498 -14.59 -4.05 -2.33
CA LEU A 498 -14.31 -2.92 -1.46
C LEU A 498 -12.83 -2.99 -1.08
N LYS A 499 -12.08 -1.96 -1.46
CA LYS A 499 -10.67 -1.78 -1.14
C LYS A 499 -10.54 -0.67 -0.11
N ILE A 500 -10.00 -0.99 1.05
CA ILE A 500 -9.82 -0.05 2.16
C ILE A 500 -8.34 0.24 2.23
N LYS A 501 -7.93 1.49 2.05
CA LYS A 501 -6.54 1.93 2.29
C LYS A 501 -6.48 2.82 3.50
N VAL A 502 -5.49 2.59 4.34
CA VAL A 502 -5.20 3.41 5.51
C VAL A 502 -3.75 3.85 5.43
N GLU A 503 -3.53 5.15 5.59
CA GLU A 503 -2.20 5.74 5.70
C GLU A 503 -2.13 6.59 6.96
N ARG A 504 -1.13 6.31 7.78
CA ARG A 504 -0.69 7.11 8.93
C ARG A 504 0.76 7.48 8.67
N ARG A 505 1.07 8.76 8.74
CA ARG A 505 2.44 9.25 8.68
C ARG A 505 2.58 10.36 9.70
N ASP A 506 3.63 10.28 10.49
CA ASP A 506 3.88 11.25 11.53
C ASP A 506 5.39 11.42 11.68
N ASP A 507 5.85 12.67 11.62
CA ASP A 507 7.27 12.98 11.69
C ASP A 507 7.81 12.90 13.14
N ASN A 508 6.95 12.93 14.16
CA ASN A 508 7.33 12.92 15.56
C ASN A 508 6.26 12.28 16.46
N THR A 509 6.16 10.95 16.41
CA THR A 509 5.10 10.19 17.07
C THR A 509 5.39 10.00 18.55
N SER A 510 4.46 10.39 19.42
CA SER A 510 4.58 10.05 20.85
C SER A 510 4.42 8.54 21.07
N SER A 511 4.93 8.02 22.19
CA SER A 511 4.73 6.61 22.55
C SER A 511 3.25 6.19 22.58
N ASP A 512 2.36 7.06 23.05
CA ASP A 512 0.92 6.77 23.11
C ASP A 512 0.28 6.76 21.72
N GLU A 513 0.64 7.71 20.84
CA GLU A 513 0.17 7.73 19.46
C GLU A 513 0.68 6.52 18.68
N TYR A 514 1.95 6.15 18.87
CA TYR A 514 2.52 4.96 18.26
C TYR A 514 1.76 3.70 18.69
N MET A 515 1.44 3.60 19.98
CA MET A 515 0.62 2.51 20.50
C MET A 515 -0.78 2.49 19.89
N ASP A 516 -1.42 3.65 19.71
CA ASP A 516 -2.71 3.75 19.03
C ASP A 516 -2.62 3.32 17.56
N TYR A 517 -1.52 3.63 16.88
CA TYR A 517 -1.30 3.25 15.48
C TYR A 517 -1.05 1.74 15.35
N VAL A 518 -0.19 1.20 16.20
CA VAL A 518 0.07 -0.25 16.26
C VAL A 518 -1.21 -1.00 16.55
N LYS A 519 -1.99 -0.58 17.57
CA LYS A 519 -3.29 -1.19 17.86
C LYS A 519 -4.24 -1.10 16.67
N GLU A 520 -4.34 0.04 15.99
CA GLU A 520 -5.22 0.16 14.82
C GLU A 520 -4.84 -0.84 13.73
N VAL A 521 -3.55 -0.99 13.40
CA VAL A 521 -3.11 -1.92 12.36
C VAL A 521 -3.25 -3.37 12.81
N GLU A 522 -2.73 -3.72 13.99
CA GLU A 522 -2.78 -5.10 14.52
C GLU A 522 -4.22 -5.56 14.72
N GLU A 523 -5.09 -4.71 15.26
CA GLU A 523 -6.51 -4.98 15.34
C GLU A 523 -7.07 -5.09 13.91
N SER A 524 -6.79 -4.18 12.98
CA SER A 524 -7.37 -4.27 11.62
C SER A 524 -6.95 -5.53 10.84
N LEU A 525 -5.75 -6.06 11.10
CA LEU A 525 -5.18 -7.21 10.39
C LEU A 525 -5.34 -8.55 11.15
N ASP A 526 -5.78 -8.51 12.40
CA ASP A 526 -5.79 -9.66 13.31
C ASP A 526 -4.40 -10.28 13.55
N LEU A 527 -3.39 -9.41 13.70
CA LEU A 527 -1.99 -9.80 13.91
C LEU A 527 -1.44 -9.14 15.18
N PRO A 528 -1.91 -9.51 16.37
CA PRO A 528 -1.42 -8.91 17.60
C PRO A 528 0.07 -9.18 17.83
N GLY A 529 0.82 -8.13 18.19
CA GLY A 529 2.27 -8.19 18.41
C GLY A 529 3.11 -8.24 17.13
N MET A 530 2.54 -7.82 16.01
CA MET A 530 3.26 -7.60 14.75
C MET A 530 4.31 -6.49 14.88
N PHE A 531 4.04 -5.46 15.68
CA PHE A 531 4.95 -4.33 15.89
C PHE A 531 5.47 -4.25 17.32
N PRO A 532 6.74 -3.83 17.51
CA PRO A 532 7.32 -3.70 18.85
C PRO A 532 6.77 -2.48 19.57
N TYR A 533 6.35 -2.62 20.83
CA TYR A 533 5.88 -1.49 21.64
C TYR A 533 7.04 -0.58 22.07
N PRO A 534 6.77 0.71 22.37
CA PRO A 534 7.78 1.62 22.87
C PRO A 534 8.30 1.13 24.23
N PRO A 535 9.58 1.38 24.55
CA PRO A 535 10.12 1.02 25.85
C PRO A 535 9.32 1.70 26.97
N LEU A 536 9.18 1.03 28.10
CA LEU A 536 8.61 1.65 29.30
C LEU A 536 9.70 2.40 30.07
N ASN A 537 9.30 3.47 30.75
CA ASN A 537 10.15 4.17 31.71
C ASN A 537 10.30 3.37 33.02
N LEU A 538 11.16 3.86 33.94
CA LEU A 538 11.43 3.24 35.24
C LEU A 538 10.17 3.00 36.11
N LYS A 539 9.11 3.78 35.90
CA LYS A 539 7.82 3.66 36.61
C LYS A 539 6.83 2.72 35.90
N ARG A 540 7.29 1.89 34.93
CA ARG A 540 6.44 1.05 34.07
C ARG A 540 5.34 1.83 33.32
N LYS A 541 5.54 3.13 33.10
CA LYS A 541 4.67 3.94 32.23
C LYS A 541 5.29 4.00 30.83
N PRO A 542 4.52 4.22 29.76
CA PRO A 542 5.07 4.47 28.43
C PRO A 542 6.17 5.54 28.51
N PHE A 543 7.26 5.35 27.78
CA PHE A 543 8.31 6.36 27.70
C PHE A 543 7.69 7.69 27.25
N LEU A 544 7.86 8.74 28.05
CA LEU A 544 7.24 10.07 27.83
C LEU A 544 7.86 10.84 26.66
N GLY A 545 8.73 10.22 25.87
CA GLY A 545 9.32 10.82 24.68
C GLY A 545 8.68 10.32 23.38
N SER A 546 9.15 10.93 22.30
CA SER A 546 8.80 10.54 20.94
C SER A 546 9.53 9.26 20.53
N VAL A 547 8.85 8.41 19.78
CA VAL A 547 9.43 7.26 19.07
C VAL A 547 10.06 7.68 17.73
N GLY A 548 10.01 8.96 17.38
CA GLY A 548 10.50 9.54 16.13
C GLY A 548 9.50 9.45 14.99
N ARG A 549 9.99 9.54 13.75
CA ARG A 549 9.17 9.49 12.55
C ARG A 549 8.61 8.09 12.32
N THR A 550 7.29 7.96 12.17
CA THR A 550 6.63 6.70 11.90
C THR A 550 5.73 6.79 10.66
N ARG A 551 5.58 5.66 9.97
CA ARG A 551 4.65 5.51 8.85
C ARG A 551 4.03 4.12 8.91
N PHE A 552 2.71 4.06 8.83
CA PHE A 552 1.95 2.83 8.72
C PHE A 552 1.01 2.95 7.53
N ASN A 553 1.11 2.02 6.58
CA ASN A 553 0.20 1.93 5.46
C ASN A 553 -0.30 0.50 5.37
N TYR A 554 -1.61 0.31 5.29
CA TYR A 554 -2.17 -1.00 4.99
C TYR A 554 -3.39 -0.90 4.09
N GLU A 555 -3.65 -2.01 3.39
CA GLU A 555 -4.77 -2.18 2.48
C GLU A 555 -5.50 -3.48 2.80
N LEU A 556 -6.83 -3.43 2.82
CA LEU A 556 -7.72 -4.58 2.93
C LEU A 556 -8.57 -4.67 1.66
N ARG A 557 -8.85 -5.89 1.18
CA ARG A 557 -9.74 -6.10 0.03
C ARG A 557 -10.84 -7.10 0.35
N LEU A 558 -12.08 -6.65 0.28
CA LEU A 558 -13.29 -7.47 0.43
C LEU A 558 -13.91 -7.75 -0.92
N ASN A 559 -14.27 -9.01 -1.18
CA ASN A 559 -14.97 -9.42 -2.40
C ASN A 559 -16.49 -9.34 -2.25
N ARG A 560 -17.22 -9.65 -3.32
CA ARG A 560 -18.69 -9.55 -3.35
C ARG A 560 -19.37 -10.36 -2.26
N LEU A 561 -18.96 -11.61 -2.07
CA LEU A 561 -19.57 -12.52 -1.11
C LEU A 561 -19.44 -12.00 0.33
N GLN A 562 -18.28 -11.43 0.66
CA GLN A 562 -18.04 -10.78 1.95
C GLN A 562 -18.88 -9.51 2.11
N ILE A 563 -18.99 -8.68 1.07
CA ILE A 563 -19.82 -7.47 1.12
C ILE A 563 -21.31 -7.82 1.29
N GLU A 564 -21.78 -8.88 0.62
CA GLU A 564 -23.15 -9.38 0.77
C GLU A 564 -23.42 -9.89 2.19
N LYS A 565 -22.44 -10.54 2.86
CA LYS A 565 -22.54 -10.88 4.30
C LYS A 565 -22.72 -9.64 5.17
N VAL A 566 -22.03 -8.53 4.86
CA VAL A 566 -22.20 -7.25 5.57
C VAL A 566 -23.59 -6.66 5.36
N ILE A 567 -24.08 -6.66 4.13
CA ILE A 567 -25.41 -6.13 3.79
C ILE A 567 -26.52 -6.97 4.43
N ASN A 568 -26.36 -8.29 4.42
CA ASN A 568 -27.34 -9.26 4.91
C ASN A 568 -27.21 -9.60 6.39
N TYR A 569 -26.30 -8.96 7.12
CA TYR A 569 -26.09 -9.22 8.54
C TYR A 569 -27.39 -9.08 9.35
N PRO A 570 -27.69 -9.95 10.34
CA PRO A 570 -28.98 -9.91 11.02
C PRO A 570 -29.27 -8.56 11.68
N GLN A 571 -30.43 -7.96 11.39
CA GLN A 571 -30.81 -6.64 11.93
C GLN A 571 -30.80 -6.59 13.46
N LYS A 572 -31.17 -7.69 14.13
CA LYS A 572 -31.13 -7.84 15.59
C LYS A 572 -29.70 -7.78 16.15
N LYS A 573 -28.69 -8.22 15.38
CA LYS A 573 -27.28 -8.24 15.78
C LYS A 573 -26.49 -6.99 15.37
N MET A 574 -26.90 -6.30 14.30
CA MET A 574 -26.15 -5.14 13.76
C MET A 574 -25.90 -4.02 14.78
N TRP A 575 -26.85 -3.74 15.68
CA TRP A 575 -26.62 -2.74 16.72
C TRP A 575 -25.55 -3.19 17.73
N SER A 576 -25.56 -4.46 18.13
CA SER A 576 -24.51 -5.03 18.97
C SER A 576 -23.15 -4.99 18.27
N ALA A 577 -23.11 -5.24 16.95
CA ALA A 577 -21.90 -5.11 16.16
C ALA A 577 -21.38 -3.66 16.12
N LEU A 578 -22.27 -2.66 16.05
CA LEU A 578 -21.89 -1.25 16.16
C LEU A 578 -21.36 -0.91 17.56
N ILE A 579 -21.94 -1.44 18.63
CA ILE A 579 -21.41 -1.26 20.00
C ILE A 579 -19.97 -1.77 20.07
N LYS A 580 -19.69 -2.96 19.52
CA LYS A 580 -18.34 -3.55 19.48
C LYS A 580 -17.40 -2.74 18.59
N GLY A 581 -17.84 -2.36 17.38
CA GLY A 581 -17.04 -1.59 16.41
C GLY A 581 -16.64 -0.20 16.91
N PHE A 582 -17.50 0.45 17.71
CA PHE A 582 -17.22 1.74 18.35
C PHE A 582 -16.64 1.60 19.76
N SER A 583 -16.33 0.37 20.22
CA SER A 583 -15.81 0.10 21.57
C SER A 583 -16.65 0.71 22.71
N ALA A 584 -17.97 0.72 22.55
CA ALA A 584 -18.91 1.44 23.42
C ALA A 584 -19.61 0.53 24.47
N LYS A 585 -19.04 -0.64 24.78
CA LYS A 585 -19.60 -1.59 25.74
C LYS A 585 -19.60 -0.97 27.15
N GLY A 586 -20.73 -1.05 27.85
CA GLY A 586 -20.91 -0.48 29.19
C GLY A 586 -21.25 1.01 29.21
N LEU A 587 -21.33 1.69 28.05
CA LEU A 587 -21.65 3.13 27.97
C LEU A 587 -23.17 3.40 27.86
N GLY A 588 -24.01 2.41 28.16
CA GLY A 588 -25.47 2.51 28.07
C GLY A 588 -26.02 2.45 26.65
N TRP A 589 -25.24 1.98 25.69
CA TRP A 589 -25.66 1.82 24.29
C TRP A 589 -26.48 0.55 24.05
N GLU A 590 -26.47 -0.37 24.99
CA GLU A 590 -27.11 -1.69 24.91
C GLU A 590 -28.63 -1.55 24.87
N THR A 591 -29.20 -0.66 25.68
CA THR A 591 -30.65 -0.45 25.82
C THR A 591 -31.15 0.69 24.95
N LYS A 592 -32.40 0.60 24.46
CA LYS A 592 -33.04 1.70 23.69
C LYS A 592 -33.10 3.01 24.51
N LYS A 593 -33.47 2.92 25.78
CA LYS A 593 -33.61 4.06 26.71
C LYS A 593 -32.25 4.72 26.99
N GLY A 594 -31.22 3.92 27.26
CA GLY A 594 -29.86 4.43 27.46
C GLY A 594 -29.33 5.19 26.24
N ARG A 595 -29.59 4.67 25.02
CA ARG A 595 -29.24 5.36 23.78
C ARG A 595 -29.94 6.70 23.60
N ALA A 596 -31.24 6.75 23.85
CA ALA A 596 -32.02 7.99 23.71
C ALA A 596 -31.52 9.06 24.69
N ASN A 597 -31.27 8.66 25.95
CA ASN A 597 -30.71 9.54 26.98
C ASN A 597 -29.32 10.08 26.57
N MET A 598 -28.44 9.21 26.10
CA MET A 598 -27.11 9.61 25.65
C MET A 598 -27.15 10.56 24.44
N ILE A 599 -28.04 10.30 23.47
CA ILE A 599 -28.23 11.22 22.33
C ILE A 599 -28.74 12.58 22.83
N ALA A 600 -29.75 12.62 23.71
CA ALA A 600 -30.30 13.86 24.24
C ALA A 600 -29.24 14.69 24.99
N LYS A 601 -28.51 14.07 25.93
CA LYS A 601 -27.40 14.70 26.65
C LYS A 601 -26.33 15.27 25.70
N ARG A 602 -26.05 14.54 24.61
CA ARG A 602 -25.01 14.91 23.64
C ARG A 602 -25.47 15.97 22.65
N ILE A 603 -26.75 16.05 22.29
CA ILE A 603 -27.27 17.08 21.36
C ILE A 603 -27.02 18.49 21.91
N PHE A 604 -27.29 18.74 23.19
CA PHE A 604 -27.01 20.03 23.82
C PHE A 604 -25.50 20.36 23.80
N THR A 605 -24.67 19.36 24.11
CA THR A 605 -23.21 19.52 24.05
C THR A 605 -22.73 19.75 22.61
N TYR A 606 -23.34 19.08 21.63
CA TYR A 606 -23.01 19.20 20.21
C TYR A 606 -23.40 20.56 19.63
N ALA A 607 -24.55 21.11 20.04
CA ALA A 607 -24.96 22.47 19.69
C ALA A 607 -23.98 23.51 20.23
N GLY A 608 -23.57 23.40 21.50
CA GLY A 608 -22.58 24.30 22.10
C GLY A 608 -21.15 24.12 21.58
N THR A 609 -20.80 22.93 21.09
CA THR A 609 -19.47 22.62 20.54
C THR A 609 -19.43 22.58 19.01
N LEU A 610 -20.52 22.90 18.33
CA LEU A 610 -20.61 22.87 16.87
C LEU A 610 -19.51 23.69 16.17
N PRO A 611 -19.09 24.87 16.69
CA PRO A 611 -17.93 25.59 16.19
C PRO A 611 -16.61 24.82 16.36
N LEU A 612 -16.39 24.18 17.52
CA LEU A 612 -15.20 23.36 17.84
C LEU A 612 -15.17 21.98 17.15
N SER A 613 -16.34 21.38 16.93
CA SER A 613 -16.45 20.15 16.13
C SER A 613 -16.28 20.47 14.64
N ALA A 614 -16.68 21.67 14.20
CA ALA A 614 -16.33 22.21 12.88
C ALA A 614 -14.84 22.53 12.73
N THR A 615 -14.10 22.83 13.81
CA THR A 615 -12.63 22.86 13.79
C THR A 615 -12.00 21.46 13.88
N GLY A 616 -12.81 20.41 14.07
CA GLY A 616 -12.36 19.04 13.87
C GLY A 616 -11.52 18.47 15.02
N THR A 617 -11.58 19.04 16.21
CA THR A 617 -11.14 18.29 17.39
C THR A 617 -12.13 17.16 17.64
N LYS A 618 -11.69 15.90 17.52
CA LYS A 618 -12.46 14.75 18.04
C LYS A 618 -12.57 15.00 19.54
N LEU A 619 -13.71 15.49 20.01
CA LEU A 619 -14.02 15.49 21.43
C LEU A 619 -14.12 14.01 21.79
N ARG A 620 -13.07 13.49 22.43
CA ARG A 620 -12.62 12.09 22.44
C ARG A 620 -13.71 11.05 22.80
N GLU A 621 -14.85 11.50 23.31
CA GLU A 621 -15.95 10.65 23.81
C GLU A 621 -17.35 11.07 23.33
N LYS A 622 -17.53 12.17 22.56
CA LYS A 622 -18.83 12.88 22.50
C LYS A 622 -19.74 12.59 21.28
N ASP A 623 -19.22 12.14 20.13
CA ASP A 623 -20.02 12.07 18.88
C ASP A 623 -20.39 10.64 18.41
N ASP A 624 -19.82 9.62 19.03
CA ASP A 624 -19.82 8.23 18.55
C ASP A 624 -21.23 7.63 18.37
N ILE A 625 -22.16 7.90 19.28
CA ILE A 625 -23.52 7.32 19.25
C ILE A 625 -24.36 7.86 18.09
N PHE A 626 -24.20 9.14 17.77
CA PHE A 626 -24.93 9.77 16.67
C PHE A 626 -24.45 9.21 15.33
N VAL A 627 -23.12 9.08 15.18
CA VAL A 627 -22.53 8.44 14.01
C VAL A 627 -22.97 6.99 13.90
N ALA A 628 -22.91 6.20 14.98
CA ALA A 628 -23.40 4.81 14.98
C ALA A 628 -24.88 4.70 14.57
N LYS A 629 -25.76 5.59 15.06
CA LYS A 629 -27.18 5.66 14.63
C LYS A 629 -27.33 5.99 13.15
N MET A 630 -26.56 6.94 12.63
CA MET A 630 -26.54 7.25 11.19
C MET A 630 -26.07 6.04 10.38
N LYS A 631 -25.03 5.32 10.83
CA LYS A 631 -24.52 4.11 10.17
C LYS A 631 -25.54 2.97 10.19
N TYR A 632 -26.24 2.76 11.31
CA TYR A 632 -27.33 1.79 11.39
C TYR A 632 -28.46 2.10 10.38
N SER A 633 -28.85 3.38 10.27
CA SER A 633 -29.85 3.82 9.28
C SER A 633 -29.38 3.64 7.83
N ARG A 634 -28.12 3.97 7.54
CA ARG A 634 -27.50 3.75 6.23
C ARG A 634 -27.39 2.28 5.88
N TRP A 635 -27.03 1.43 6.83
CA TRP A 635 -27.01 -0.01 6.66
C TRP A 635 -28.39 -0.57 6.29
N LYS A 636 -29.47 -0.12 6.96
CA LYS A 636 -30.83 -0.49 6.55
C LYS A 636 -31.16 -0.06 5.12
N LYS A 637 -30.64 1.10 4.68
CA LYS A 637 -30.79 1.55 3.29
C LYS A 637 -30.00 0.68 2.31
N LEU A 638 -28.82 0.17 2.68
CA LEU A 638 -28.06 -0.77 1.83
C LEU A 638 -28.90 -1.99 1.46
N LYS A 639 -29.51 -2.63 2.47
CA LYS A 639 -30.35 -3.81 2.26
C LYS A 639 -31.52 -3.52 1.30
N LYS A 640 -32.14 -2.34 1.41
CA LYS A 640 -33.21 -1.90 0.50
C LYS A 640 -32.71 -1.61 -0.93
N HIS A 641 -31.46 -1.17 -1.10
CA HIS A 641 -30.91 -0.79 -2.40
C HIS A 641 -30.19 -1.93 -3.12
N GLN A 642 -29.91 -3.05 -2.45
CA GLN A 642 -29.39 -4.25 -3.08
C GLN A 642 -30.29 -4.73 -4.25
N ALA A 643 -31.61 -4.65 -4.07
CA ALA A 643 -32.59 -4.99 -5.11
C ALA A 643 -32.79 -3.91 -6.19
N LYS A 644 -32.27 -2.69 -5.99
CA LYS A 644 -32.45 -1.56 -6.93
C LYS A 644 -31.32 -1.41 -7.95
N GLY A 645 -30.39 -2.37 -7.99
CA GLY A 645 -29.29 -2.46 -8.95
C GLY A 645 -27.90 -2.05 -8.42
N PRO A 646 -26.83 -2.48 -9.10
CA PRO A 646 -25.44 -2.36 -8.64
C PRO A 646 -24.97 -0.92 -8.42
N LYS A 647 -25.39 0.02 -9.27
CA LYS A 647 -25.02 1.44 -9.13
C LYS A 647 -25.54 2.06 -7.83
N LYS A 648 -26.82 1.85 -7.53
CA LYS A 648 -27.46 2.37 -6.31
C LYS A 648 -26.87 1.72 -5.06
N LEU A 649 -26.60 0.41 -5.13
CA LEU A 649 -25.93 -0.31 -4.04
C LEU A 649 -24.54 0.27 -3.76
N SER A 650 -23.70 0.43 -4.79
CA SER A 650 -22.33 0.96 -4.66
C SER A 650 -22.32 2.38 -4.08
N ARG A 651 -23.25 3.22 -4.51
CA ARG A 651 -23.42 4.58 -4.00
C ARG A 651 -23.78 4.60 -2.51
N GLU A 652 -24.74 3.77 -2.09
CA GLU A 652 -25.11 3.69 -0.67
C GLU A 652 -24.01 3.02 0.17
N LEU A 653 -23.23 2.08 -0.39
CA LEU A 653 -22.02 1.53 0.27
C LEU A 653 -21.02 2.65 0.56
N GLY A 654 -20.76 3.53 -0.42
CA GLY A 654 -19.99 4.74 -0.19
C GLY A 654 -20.53 5.59 0.95
N GLU A 655 -21.83 5.92 0.94
CA GLU A 655 -22.43 6.72 2.02
C GLU A 655 -22.40 6.01 3.39
N PHE A 656 -22.43 4.67 3.41
CA PHE A 656 -22.23 3.88 4.62
C PHE A 656 -20.80 4.01 5.15
N PHE A 657 -19.75 4.02 4.31
CA PHE A 657 -18.37 4.26 4.75
C PHE A 657 -18.00 5.74 4.92
N ASN A 658 -18.87 6.65 4.50
CA ASN A 658 -18.68 8.09 4.60
C ASN A 658 -18.81 8.59 6.05
N SER A 659 -17.79 8.34 6.88
CA SER A 659 -17.83 8.46 8.34
C SER A 659 -16.99 9.60 8.91
N GLY A 660 -16.18 10.31 8.11
CA GLY A 660 -15.28 11.34 8.64
C GLY A 660 -14.10 10.71 9.38
N ASP A 661 -13.85 11.12 10.64
CA ASP A 661 -12.74 10.59 11.44
C ASP A 661 -12.93 9.14 11.92
N TYR A 662 -14.11 8.55 11.68
CA TYR A 662 -14.50 7.22 12.17
C TYR A 662 -14.10 6.08 11.21
N GLY A 663 -12.98 6.24 10.51
CA GLY A 663 -12.45 5.20 9.62
C GLY A 663 -12.16 3.89 10.35
N PRO A 664 -11.42 3.89 11.49
CA PRO A 664 -11.11 2.67 12.23
C PRO A 664 -12.35 1.96 12.77
N GLU A 665 -13.33 2.70 13.28
CA GLU A 665 -14.57 2.15 13.82
C GLU A 665 -15.36 1.42 12.71
N MET A 666 -15.31 1.90 11.46
CA MET A 666 -15.88 1.18 10.32
C MET A 666 -15.11 -0.10 9.97
N ILE A 667 -13.78 -0.12 10.11
CA ILE A 667 -12.97 -1.32 9.90
C ILE A 667 -13.23 -2.35 11.02
N LYS A 668 -13.30 -1.90 12.28
CA LYS A 668 -13.69 -2.74 13.43
C LYS A 668 -15.09 -3.33 13.24
N LEU A 669 -16.04 -2.54 12.75
CA LEU A 669 -17.38 -3.04 12.42
C LEU A 669 -17.33 -4.18 11.37
N LEU A 670 -16.50 -4.02 10.32
CA LEU A 670 -16.31 -5.09 9.33
C LEU A 670 -15.73 -6.36 9.96
N ARG A 671 -14.82 -6.24 10.93
CA ARG A 671 -14.29 -7.38 11.70
C ARG A 671 -15.36 -8.15 12.45
N VAL A 672 -16.19 -7.45 13.23
CA VAL A 672 -17.28 -8.09 13.97
C VAL A 672 -18.26 -8.79 13.02
N VAL A 673 -18.55 -8.16 11.88
CA VAL A 673 -19.54 -8.68 10.93
C VAL A 673 -19.01 -9.84 10.08
N LEU A 674 -17.72 -9.84 9.79
CA LEU A 674 -17.03 -10.86 8.98
C LEU A 674 -16.14 -11.76 9.83
N ASP A 675 -16.55 -11.99 11.08
CA ASP A 675 -15.83 -12.89 12.00
C ASP A 675 -15.65 -14.29 11.38
N GLY A 676 -14.44 -14.82 11.45
CA GLY A 676 -14.00 -16.07 10.82
C GLY A 676 -13.63 -15.97 9.33
N GLU A 677 -13.96 -14.88 8.64
CA GLU A 677 -13.67 -14.72 7.21
C GLU A 677 -12.20 -14.45 6.94
N LYS A 678 -11.74 -14.98 5.81
CA LYS A 678 -10.39 -14.86 5.29
C LYS A 678 -10.26 -13.62 4.41
N ILE A 679 -9.50 -12.61 4.83
CA ILE A 679 -9.42 -11.32 4.12
C ILE A 679 -7.99 -11.03 3.68
N PRO A 680 -7.76 -10.82 2.36
CA PRO A 680 -6.48 -10.38 1.85
C PRO A 680 -6.10 -9.01 2.38
N TYR A 681 -4.87 -8.89 2.87
CA TYR A 681 -4.29 -7.62 3.27
C TYR A 681 -2.88 -7.43 2.70
N SER A 682 -2.40 -6.19 2.71
CA SER A 682 -1.01 -5.86 2.42
C SER A 682 -0.63 -4.54 3.08
N GLY A 683 0.65 -4.28 3.26
CA GLY A 683 1.07 -3.00 3.80
C GLY A 683 2.55 -2.87 4.07
N SER A 684 2.90 -1.76 4.68
CA SER A 684 4.25 -1.41 5.09
C SER A 684 4.17 -0.60 6.37
N ALA A 685 5.11 -0.87 7.27
CA ALA A 685 5.35 -0.01 8.42
C ALA A 685 6.83 0.38 8.49
N SER A 686 7.12 1.56 9.01
CA SER A 686 8.49 2.04 9.21
C SER A 686 8.55 2.99 10.40
N GLY A 687 9.63 2.91 11.17
CA GLY A 687 9.92 3.81 12.27
C GLY A 687 11.12 3.31 13.08
N PRO A 688 11.68 4.11 14.01
CA PRO A 688 12.87 3.75 14.78
C PRO A 688 12.75 2.47 15.61
N LEU A 689 11.54 2.10 16.02
CA LEU A 689 11.28 0.85 16.75
C LEU A 689 11.16 -0.35 15.80
N ILE A 690 10.88 -0.13 14.51
CA ILE A 690 10.63 -1.17 13.51
C ILE A 690 11.96 -1.44 12.80
N TYR A 691 12.67 -2.48 13.24
CA TYR A 691 14.10 -2.70 12.95
C TYR A 691 14.44 -3.00 11.47
N LYS A 692 13.44 -3.25 10.61
CA LYS A 692 13.54 -3.32 9.14
C LYS A 692 12.26 -2.75 8.52
N HIS A 693 12.32 -2.26 7.29
CA HIS A 693 11.09 -2.00 6.52
C HIS A 693 10.32 -3.32 6.36
N ASP A 694 9.44 -3.62 7.30
CA ASP A 694 8.60 -4.80 7.27
C ASP A 694 7.48 -4.54 6.25
N ASN A 695 7.80 -4.84 5.00
CA ASN A 695 6.80 -4.99 3.95
C ASN A 695 6.15 -6.36 4.17
N PHE A 696 4.94 -6.37 4.70
CA PHE A 696 4.13 -7.59 4.76
C PHE A 696 3.38 -7.71 3.42
N LYS A 697 3.73 -8.75 2.66
CA LYS A 697 3.37 -8.89 1.24
C LYS A 697 1.94 -9.37 1.05
N PHE A 698 1.36 -8.93 -0.07
CA PHE A 698 0.07 -9.36 -0.60
C PHE A 698 0.06 -10.89 -0.78
N GLY A 699 -0.85 -11.58 -0.09
CA GLY A 699 -0.98 -13.05 -0.15
C GLY A 699 -1.28 -13.69 1.20
N ASP A 700 -0.94 -13.01 2.31
CA ASP A 700 -1.34 -13.46 3.64
C ASP A 700 -2.83 -13.22 3.84
N VAL A 701 -3.50 -14.24 4.37
CA VAL A 701 -4.93 -14.25 4.61
C VAL A 701 -5.15 -14.25 6.11
N GLY A 702 -5.52 -13.09 6.65
CA GLY A 702 -5.91 -12.95 8.05
C GLY A 702 -7.33 -13.47 8.23
N LYS A 703 -7.60 -14.18 9.33
CA LYS A 703 -8.98 -14.40 9.76
C LYS A 703 -9.41 -13.14 10.50
N PHE A 704 -10.53 -12.53 10.11
CA PHE A 704 -11.10 -11.50 10.96
C PHE A 704 -11.61 -12.18 12.22
N ILE A 705 -11.06 -11.82 13.38
CA ILE A 705 -11.61 -12.19 14.69
C ILE A 705 -12.31 -10.96 15.27
N ASP A 706 -13.40 -11.15 15.99
CA ASP A 706 -14.06 -10.07 16.72
C ASP A 706 -13.06 -9.29 17.60
N PRO A 707 -12.94 -7.95 17.48
CA PRO A 707 -12.06 -7.15 18.32
C PRO A 707 -12.32 -7.30 19.84
N THR A 708 -13.51 -7.74 20.27
CA THR A 708 -13.74 -8.08 21.70
C THR A 708 -13.20 -9.45 22.10
N ASP A 709 -13.02 -10.35 21.14
CA ASP A 709 -12.49 -11.70 21.34
C ASP A 709 -10.99 -11.76 21.03
N ALA A 710 -10.48 -10.78 20.29
CA ALA A 710 -9.07 -10.46 20.15
C ALA A 710 -8.54 -9.90 21.48
N TYR A 711 -8.34 -10.78 22.46
CA TYR A 711 -7.61 -10.45 23.68
C TYR A 711 -6.20 -10.00 23.27
N LEU A 712 -5.95 -8.69 23.37
CA LEU A 712 -4.69 -8.02 23.05
C LEU A 712 -3.51 -8.80 23.63
N ASN A 713 -2.87 -9.54 22.74
CA ASN A 713 -1.69 -10.31 23.02
C ASN A 713 -0.50 -9.34 23.12
N LYS A 714 0.01 -9.19 24.35
CA LYS A 714 1.42 -8.87 24.71
C LYS A 714 1.86 -7.40 24.78
N SER A 715 2.36 -7.03 25.96
CA SER A 715 3.82 -6.95 26.15
C SER A 715 4.15 -7.43 27.57
N PHE A 716 5.38 -7.91 27.79
CA PHE A 716 5.90 -8.18 29.14
C PHE A 716 5.86 -6.94 30.06
N ALA A 717 5.79 -5.76 29.43
CA ALA A 717 6.03 -4.50 30.08
C ALA A 717 4.73 -3.94 30.72
N ASN A 718 3.55 -4.24 30.15
CA ASN A 718 2.26 -3.65 30.57
C ASN A 718 1.48 -4.46 31.62
N TYR A 719 2.10 -5.40 32.35
CA TYR A 719 1.35 -6.29 33.25
C TYR A 719 1.34 -5.88 34.72
N ARG A 720 0.16 -6.09 35.32
CA ARG A 720 -0.16 -5.91 36.75
C ARG A 720 -0.03 -7.26 37.46
N GLU A 721 0.73 -7.32 38.55
CA GLU A 721 1.05 -8.50 39.38
C GLU A 721 -0.14 -9.29 39.97
N LYS A 722 -1.40 -8.98 39.65
CA LYS A 722 -2.59 -9.46 40.38
C LYS A 722 -3.39 -10.58 39.70
N PHE A 723 -2.83 -11.32 38.74
CA PHE A 723 -3.53 -12.44 38.10
C PHE A 723 -3.00 -13.80 38.59
N PRO A 724 -3.84 -14.65 39.18
CA PRO A 724 -3.42 -15.93 39.73
C PRO A 724 -3.33 -17.01 38.64
N GLU A 725 -2.24 -17.02 37.86
CA GLU A 725 -1.95 -18.07 36.85
C GLU A 725 -0.47 -18.51 36.84
N VAL A 726 -0.15 -19.55 36.04
CA VAL A 726 1.09 -20.37 36.00
C VAL A 726 2.33 -19.62 36.49
N ARG A 727 2.90 -20.07 37.62
CA ARG A 727 4.14 -19.55 38.17
C ARG A 727 5.32 -20.11 37.41
N VAL A 728 6.08 -19.22 36.76
CA VAL A 728 7.41 -19.53 36.27
C VAL A 728 8.42 -19.30 37.39
N SER A 729 9.41 -20.17 37.53
CA SER A 729 10.48 -20.03 38.52
C SER A 729 11.78 -20.68 38.04
N LYS A 730 12.90 -20.41 38.71
CA LYS A 730 14.22 -20.98 38.40
C LYS A 730 14.63 -20.79 36.93
N THR A 731 14.34 -19.61 36.39
CA THR A 731 14.73 -19.23 35.04
C THR A 731 16.23 -19.05 35.00
N THR A 732 16.91 -19.79 34.12
CA THR A 732 18.34 -19.64 33.84
C THR A 732 18.58 -19.60 32.34
N ALA A 733 19.54 -18.78 31.94
CA ALA A 733 20.03 -18.71 30.57
C ALA A 733 21.55 -18.85 30.59
N GLU A 734 22.05 -19.88 29.93
CA GLU A 734 23.47 -20.21 29.91
C GLU A 734 23.94 -20.44 28.49
N ILE A 735 25.11 -19.93 28.15
CA ILE A 735 25.76 -20.24 26.88
C ILE A 735 26.61 -21.48 27.10
N LEU A 736 26.37 -22.50 26.29
CA LEU A 736 27.15 -23.73 26.27
C LEU A 736 28.11 -23.65 25.06
N GLY A 737 29.34 -23.21 25.32
CA GLY A 737 30.40 -23.06 24.30
C GLY A 737 30.17 -21.90 23.31
N LYS A 738 30.68 -22.03 22.07
CA LYS A 738 30.54 -21.00 21.02
C LYS A 738 29.22 -21.08 20.24
N MET A 739 28.46 -22.16 20.39
CA MET A 739 27.38 -22.51 19.45
C MET A 739 26.02 -22.76 20.07
N TYR A 740 25.86 -22.80 21.40
CA TYR A 740 24.58 -23.15 22.01
C TYR A 740 24.17 -22.20 23.13
N ILE A 741 22.88 -21.92 23.22
CA ILE A 741 22.25 -21.31 24.38
C ILE A 741 21.25 -22.29 24.99
N ARG A 742 21.27 -22.39 26.31
CA ARG A 742 20.35 -23.20 27.11
C ARG A 742 19.47 -22.27 27.92
N PHE A 743 18.15 -22.43 27.76
CA PHE A 743 17.16 -21.82 28.64
C PHE A 743 16.56 -22.90 29.52
N MET A 744 16.56 -22.68 30.83
CA MET A 744 15.88 -23.53 31.80
C MET A 744 14.87 -22.71 32.56
N PHE A 745 13.71 -23.29 32.86
CA PHE A 745 12.69 -22.67 33.71
C PHE A 745 11.74 -23.75 34.22
N HIS A 746 11.13 -23.49 35.37
CA HIS A 746 10.19 -24.38 36.02
C HIS A 746 8.77 -23.82 35.91
N LEU A 747 7.80 -24.67 35.59
CA LEU A 747 6.38 -24.33 35.51
C LEU A 747 5.60 -25.09 36.57
N ASP A 748 4.81 -24.41 37.39
CA ASP A 748 3.94 -25.06 38.39
C ASP A 748 2.73 -25.78 37.78
N LYS A 749 2.32 -25.41 36.56
CA LYS A 749 1.19 -25.97 35.79
C LYS A 749 1.55 -26.08 34.30
N VAL A 750 0.81 -26.92 33.57
CA VAL A 750 0.95 -27.02 32.10
C VAL A 750 0.33 -25.78 31.44
N PRO A 751 1.09 -24.98 30.68
CA PRO A 751 0.56 -23.76 30.09
C PRO A 751 -0.04 -24.02 28.71
N LYS A 752 -0.87 -23.11 28.22
CA LYS A 752 -1.27 -23.04 26.81
C LYS A 752 -0.28 -22.23 25.97
N THR A 753 0.38 -21.23 26.54
CA THR A 753 1.45 -20.46 25.88
C THR A 753 2.59 -20.12 26.85
N VAL A 754 3.81 -20.03 26.31
CA VAL A 754 5.02 -19.57 27.02
C VAL A 754 5.63 -18.38 26.29
N PHE A 755 6.02 -17.36 27.05
CA PHE A 755 6.51 -16.08 26.57
C PHE A 755 7.98 -15.91 26.97
N PHE A 756 8.82 -15.51 26.02
CA PHE A 756 10.24 -15.24 26.22
C PHE A 756 10.55 -13.82 25.80
N ASN A 757 11.13 -13.01 26.69
CA ASN A 757 11.60 -11.66 26.37
C ASN A 757 13.08 -11.52 26.72
N LEU A 758 13.90 -11.20 25.73
CA LEU A 758 15.31 -10.95 25.90
C LEU A 758 15.57 -9.44 25.90
N GLN A 759 16.23 -8.93 26.94
CA GLN A 759 16.62 -7.52 27.05
C GLN A 759 18.13 -7.38 27.17
N LYS A 760 18.69 -6.30 26.63
CA LYS A 760 20.08 -5.87 26.83
C LYS A 760 20.13 -4.83 27.95
N LYS A 761 20.88 -5.11 29.00
CA LYS A 761 21.14 -4.18 30.10
C LYS A 761 22.37 -3.36 29.75
N ASN A 762 22.17 -2.06 29.52
CA ASN A 762 23.26 -1.14 29.22
C ASN A 762 23.98 -0.77 30.53
N THR A 763 25.29 -0.96 30.60
CA THR A 763 26.09 -0.73 31.82
C THR A 763 26.60 0.71 31.95
N ILE A 764 26.62 1.51 30.88
CA ILE A 764 27.34 2.81 30.83
C ILE A 764 26.38 4.01 30.56
N GLY A 765 25.10 3.95 30.94
CA GLY A 765 24.26 5.13 30.79
C GLY A 765 22.92 5.07 31.52
N LEU A 766 22.38 6.27 31.78
CA LEU A 766 21.05 6.59 32.34
C LEU A 766 19.84 5.99 31.57
N PHE A 767 20.05 5.02 30.68
CA PHE A 767 19.02 4.43 29.82
C PHE A 767 18.68 2.98 30.19
N THR A 768 17.38 2.69 30.17
CA THR A 768 16.73 1.45 30.61
C THR A 768 17.10 0.21 29.77
N ASN A 769 16.83 -0.99 30.32
CA ASN A 769 16.98 -2.27 29.62
C ASN A 769 16.30 -2.21 28.24
N LYS A 770 17.07 -2.29 27.15
CA LYS A 770 16.54 -2.30 25.78
C LYS A 770 16.03 -3.70 25.48
N SER A 771 14.72 -3.85 25.27
CA SER A 771 14.14 -5.11 24.75
C SER A 771 14.75 -5.43 23.39
N LEU A 772 15.36 -6.59 23.24
CA LEU A 772 15.94 -7.09 21.99
C LEU A 772 14.92 -7.89 21.17
N GLY A 773 13.94 -8.49 21.82
CA GLY A 773 12.88 -9.24 21.15
C GLY A 773 11.98 -9.97 22.14
N THR A 774 10.77 -10.28 21.71
CA THR A 774 9.84 -11.14 22.45
C THR A 774 9.33 -12.24 21.52
N VAL A 775 9.41 -13.49 21.96
CA VAL A 775 8.89 -14.66 21.24
C VAL A 775 7.83 -15.32 22.10
N VAL A 776 6.77 -15.77 21.47
CA VAL A 776 5.68 -16.48 22.14
C VAL A 776 5.44 -17.78 21.45
N MET A 777 5.39 -18.83 22.26
CA MET A 777 5.27 -20.20 21.81
C MET A 777 3.98 -20.78 22.37
N GLU A 778 3.10 -21.22 21.48
CA GLU A 778 1.97 -22.04 21.86
C GLU A 778 2.46 -23.43 22.27
N ASN A 779 1.87 -23.95 23.34
CA ASN A 779 2.12 -25.29 23.84
C ASN A 779 1.36 -26.36 23.04
N LYS A 780 1.43 -26.28 21.71
CA LYS A 780 0.85 -27.30 20.82
C LYS A 780 1.62 -28.61 21.00
N HIS A 781 0.89 -29.71 21.16
CA HIS A 781 1.44 -31.06 21.37
C HIS A 781 2.22 -31.25 22.69
N GLY A 782 1.96 -30.45 23.73
CA GLY A 782 2.55 -30.67 25.05
C GLY A 782 4.06 -30.44 25.14
N ARG A 783 4.61 -29.56 24.29
CA ARG A 783 6.03 -29.16 24.26
C ARG A 783 6.56 -28.64 25.59
N PHE A 784 5.70 -28.00 26.39
CA PHE A 784 5.98 -27.51 27.72
C PHE A 784 5.17 -28.30 28.74
N LYS A 785 5.84 -28.76 29.79
CA LYS A 785 5.23 -29.57 30.85
C LYS A 785 5.31 -28.86 32.19
N LYS A 786 4.45 -29.28 33.12
CA LYS A 786 4.63 -28.97 34.54
C LYS A 786 6.00 -29.51 34.98
N GLY A 787 6.72 -28.74 35.80
CA GLY A 787 8.06 -29.05 36.24
C GLY A 787 9.14 -28.32 35.43
N LEU A 788 10.34 -28.91 35.38
CA LEU A 788 11.49 -28.34 34.68
C LEU A 788 11.34 -28.48 33.16
N ASN A 789 11.53 -27.36 32.47
CA ASN A 789 11.59 -27.26 31.02
C ASN A 789 13.00 -26.78 30.64
N ILE A 790 13.61 -27.45 29.67
CA ILE A 790 14.96 -27.15 29.18
C ILE A 790 14.88 -27.02 27.65
N ILE A 791 15.36 -25.89 27.13
CA ILE A 791 15.43 -25.61 25.71
C ILE A 791 16.88 -25.40 25.33
N HIS A 792 17.38 -26.18 24.37
CA HIS A 792 18.70 -26.00 23.77
C HIS A 792 18.53 -25.39 22.38
N LEU A 793 19.17 -24.25 22.13
CA LEU A 793 19.17 -23.59 20.82
C LEU A 793 20.59 -23.53 20.32
N THR A 794 20.80 -23.88 19.05
CA THR A 794 22.06 -23.55 18.38
C THR A 794 22.10 -22.04 18.12
N VAL A 795 23.27 -21.46 17.89
CA VAL A 795 23.42 -20.05 17.48
C VAL A 795 23.22 -19.92 15.96
N LYS A 796 23.49 -20.99 15.19
CA LYS A 796 23.47 -20.99 13.72
C LYS A 796 22.21 -21.58 13.08
N GLY A 797 21.37 -22.29 13.82
CA GLY A 797 20.12 -22.84 13.29
C GLY A 797 19.11 -21.76 12.86
N SER A 798 18.16 -22.13 12.00
CA SER A 798 17.08 -21.24 11.55
C SER A 798 15.68 -21.71 11.96
N ASN A 799 15.54 -22.94 12.43
CA ASN A 799 14.23 -23.62 12.43
C ASN A 799 13.43 -23.47 13.74
N HIS A 800 14.05 -23.02 14.83
CA HIS A 800 13.35 -22.84 16.12
C HIS A 800 12.86 -21.39 16.30
N PRO A 801 11.60 -21.13 16.74
CA PRO A 801 11.06 -19.77 16.90
C PRO A 801 11.91 -18.84 17.78
N LEU A 802 12.59 -19.39 18.78
CA LEU A 802 13.48 -18.64 19.68
C LEU A 802 14.81 -18.19 19.04
N HIS A 803 15.15 -18.65 17.84
CA HIS A 803 16.34 -18.15 17.13
C HIS A 803 16.28 -16.65 16.86
N ALA A 804 15.08 -16.08 16.73
CA ALA A 804 14.90 -14.63 16.62
C ALA A 804 15.51 -13.90 17.83
N LEU A 805 15.46 -14.48 19.04
CA LEU A 805 16.10 -13.92 20.23
C LEU A 805 17.61 -14.16 20.23
N VAL A 806 18.06 -15.36 19.86
CA VAL A 806 19.49 -15.73 19.84
C VAL A 806 20.27 -14.90 18.83
N ASN A 807 19.70 -14.62 17.65
CA ASN A 807 20.32 -13.79 16.62
C ASN A 807 20.57 -12.35 17.08
N GLN A 808 19.81 -11.86 18.06
CA GLN A 808 19.97 -10.50 18.61
C GLN A 808 21.14 -10.38 19.60
N LEU A 809 21.69 -11.49 20.07
CA LEU A 809 22.83 -11.49 21.02
C LEU A 809 24.16 -11.06 20.37
N ASN A 810 24.20 -10.91 19.04
CA ASN A 810 25.36 -10.47 18.24
C ASN A 810 26.72 -10.95 18.78
N ILE A 811 26.84 -12.28 18.92
CA ILE A 811 27.93 -12.95 19.63
C ILE A 811 29.31 -12.58 19.06
N LYS A 812 29.40 -12.27 17.76
CA LYS A 812 30.65 -11.89 17.07
C LYS A 812 31.30 -10.58 17.56
N LYS A 813 30.54 -9.65 18.18
CA LYS A 813 31.06 -8.34 18.63
C LYS A 813 31.37 -8.26 20.13
N ALA A 814 31.07 -9.30 20.91
CA ALA A 814 31.08 -9.28 22.37
C ALA A 814 32.48 -9.41 23.03
N VAL A 815 33.58 -9.18 22.29
CA VAL A 815 34.94 -9.45 22.79
C VAL A 815 35.47 -8.36 23.74
N PHE A 816 34.98 -7.12 23.64
CA PHE A 816 35.59 -6.00 24.37
C PHE A 816 34.77 -5.40 25.52
N LEU A 817 33.47 -5.66 25.63
CA LEU A 817 32.64 -5.26 26.79
C LEU A 817 31.58 -6.33 27.05
N PRO A 818 31.48 -6.90 28.28
CA PRO A 818 30.52 -7.96 28.58
C PRO A 818 29.12 -7.36 28.72
N ASP A 819 28.40 -7.29 27.60
CA ASP A 819 26.97 -6.97 27.58
C ASP A 819 26.22 -7.90 28.57
N GLN A 820 25.47 -7.31 29.51
CA GLN A 820 24.55 -8.06 30.36
C GLN A 820 23.21 -8.20 29.65
N PHE A 821 22.65 -9.40 29.67
CA PHE A 821 21.33 -9.70 29.11
C PHE A 821 20.39 -10.14 30.21
N LYS A 822 19.10 -9.81 30.06
CA LYS A 822 18.02 -10.24 30.95
C LYS A 822 17.03 -11.08 30.14
N LEU A 823 16.93 -12.36 30.43
CA LEU A 823 15.87 -13.22 29.90
C LEU A 823 14.69 -13.18 30.88
N ASN A 824 13.50 -12.85 30.41
CA ASN A 824 12.26 -12.95 31.17
C ASN A 824 11.42 -14.08 30.56
N VAL A 825 10.89 -14.97 31.41
CA VAL A 825 10.02 -16.07 31.00
C VAL A 825 8.73 -16.00 31.79
N ALA A 826 7.61 -16.20 31.09
CA ALA A 826 6.28 -16.23 31.67
C ALA A 826 5.41 -17.26 30.93
N ALA A 827 4.33 -17.70 31.55
CA ALA A 827 3.48 -18.74 31.00
C ALA A 827 2.01 -18.44 31.29
N SER A 828 1.10 -18.92 30.45
CA SER A 828 -0.35 -18.62 30.51
C SER A 828 -1.18 -19.89 30.42
N LEU A 829 -2.27 -20.01 31.20
CA LEU A 829 -3.22 -21.12 31.06
C LEU A 829 -4.22 -20.88 29.92
N ASP A 830 -4.69 -19.64 29.78
CA ASP A 830 -5.72 -19.30 28.78
C ASP A 830 -5.14 -19.02 27.37
N GLY A 831 -3.81 -18.87 27.29
CA GLY A 831 -3.06 -18.58 26.07
C GLY A 831 -2.74 -17.10 25.89
N TYR A 832 -3.30 -16.22 26.72
CA TYR A 832 -3.35 -14.77 26.53
C TYR A 832 -2.78 -13.99 27.72
N ARG A 833 -3.14 -14.35 28.96
CA ARG A 833 -2.68 -13.73 30.21
C ARG A 833 -1.58 -14.57 30.82
N TYR A 834 -0.37 -14.05 30.94
CA TYR A 834 0.73 -14.78 31.56
C TYR A 834 0.81 -14.52 33.07
N GLY A 835 1.17 -15.54 33.84
CA GLY A 835 1.34 -15.52 35.29
C GLY A 835 2.65 -14.84 35.73
N VAL A 836 3.15 -15.24 36.89
CA VAL A 836 4.36 -14.64 37.48
C VAL A 836 5.55 -14.77 36.52
N VAL A 837 6.14 -13.61 36.19
CA VAL A 837 7.35 -13.51 35.39
C VAL A 837 8.55 -13.85 36.25
N ASP A 838 9.36 -14.79 35.79
CA ASP A 838 10.68 -15.01 36.36
C ASP A 838 11.76 -14.58 35.37
N HIS A 839 12.93 -14.22 35.89
CA HIS A 839 13.98 -13.64 35.07
C HIS A 839 15.37 -14.10 35.46
N ASN A 840 16.24 -14.14 34.44
CA ASN A 840 17.65 -14.45 34.61
C ASN A 840 18.51 -13.33 34.02
N LEU A 841 19.44 -12.81 34.81
CA LEU A 841 20.52 -11.96 34.32
C LEU A 841 21.72 -12.85 33.98
N PHE A 842 22.17 -12.79 32.73
CA PHE A 842 23.34 -13.55 32.26
C PHE A 842 24.27 -12.66 31.45
N ARG A 843 25.56 -13.00 31.46
CA ARG A 843 26.58 -12.36 30.61
C ARG A 843 27.00 -13.36 29.56
N LEU A 844 27.34 -12.87 28.36
CA LEU A 844 28.05 -13.70 27.40
C LEU A 844 29.50 -13.85 27.87
N ARG A 845 29.81 -14.94 28.58
CA ARG A 845 31.20 -15.33 28.87
C ARG A 845 31.60 -16.41 27.88
N TYR A 846 32.64 -16.14 27.09
CA TYR A 846 33.29 -17.17 26.29
C TYR A 846 34.04 -18.11 27.24
N PHE A 847 33.48 -19.27 27.52
CA PHE A 847 34.25 -20.35 28.15
C PHE A 847 35.11 -21.00 27.07
N ILE A 848 36.42 -20.69 27.09
CA ILE A 848 37.46 -21.50 26.48
C ILE A 848 37.92 -22.47 27.56
N ASP A 849 37.07 -23.40 27.99
CA ASP A 849 37.47 -24.43 28.96
C ASP A 849 37.14 -25.82 28.40
N PRO A 850 38.17 -26.62 28.03
CA PRO A 850 38.00 -28.01 27.62
C PRO A 850 37.20 -28.86 28.62
N LYS A 851 37.26 -28.54 29.92
CA LYS A 851 36.50 -29.25 30.98
C LYS A 851 34.99 -28.98 30.90
N ALA A 852 34.57 -27.87 30.30
CA ALA A 852 33.16 -27.58 30.06
C ALA A 852 32.59 -28.42 28.91
N LEU A 853 33.43 -28.73 27.91
CA LEU A 853 33.10 -29.67 26.83
C LEU A 853 32.97 -31.10 27.36
N GLU A 854 33.85 -31.48 28.30
CA GLU A 854 33.84 -32.78 28.99
C GLU A 854 32.63 -32.95 29.93
N LYS A 855 32.23 -31.88 30.64
CA LYS A 855 30.94 -31.85 31.34
C LYS A 855 29.75 -31.88 30.39
N PHE A 856 29.87 -31.32 29.19
CA PHE A 856 28.81 -31.35 28.17
C PHE A 856 28.59 -32.77 27.63
N THR A 857 29.66 -33.53 27.30
CA THR A 857 29.54 -34.96 26.95
C THR A 857 28.90 -35.78 28.06
N LYS A 858 29.14 -35.43 29.32
CA LYS A 858 28.54 -36.08 30.49
C LYS A 858 27.04 -35.78 30.67
N TYR A 859 26.52 -34.70 30.08
CA TYR A 859 25.12 -34.26 30.22
C TYR A 859 24.31 -34.32 28.91
N SER A 860 24.93 -34.50 27.74
CA SER A 860 24.29 -34.32 26.44
C SER A 860 23.83 -35.60 25.73
N ILE A 861 23.69 -36.74 26.42
CA ILE A 861 23.27 -37.96 25.72
C ILE A 861 22.16 -38.68 26.47
N LYS A 862 20.94 -38.52 25.96
CA LYS A 862 19.91 -39.55 26.13
C LYS A 862 20.37 -40.77 25.31
N GLU A 863 20.35 -41.94 25.92
CA GLU A 863 20.88 -43.22 25.41
C GLU A 863 20.50 -43.57 23.95
N LEU A 864 19.41 -43.01 23.41
CA LEU A 864 18.93 -43.25 22.05
C LEU A 864 19.83 -42.67 20.94
N ASP A 865 20.43 -41.49 21.11
CA ASP A 865 21.26 -40.89 20.04
C ASP A 865 22.64 -41.58 19.94
N LEU A 866 23.14 -42.08 21.08
CA LEU A 866 24.39 -42.83 21.18
C LEU A 866 24.32 -44.19 20.49
N CYS A 867 23.14 -44.81 20.53
CA CYS A 867 22.87 -46.11 19.93
C CYS A 867 22.31 -46.01 18.51
N LEU A 868 22.42 -44.84 17.86
CA LEU A 868 21.89 -44.56 16.51
C LEU A 868 20.37 -44.85 16.39
N GLY A 869 19.62 -44.66 17.49
CA GLY A 869 18.20 -45.01 17.59
C GLY A 869 17.91 -46.51 17.58
N ARG A 870 18.91 -47.38 17.78
CA ARG A 870 18.81 -48.85 17.72
C ARG A 870 18.97 -49.48 19.11
N THR A 871 18.35 -50.64 19.30
CA THR A 871 18.59 -51.51 20.46
C THR A 871 19.98 -52.13 20.38
N ALA A 872 20.53 -52.62 21.49
CA ALA A 872 21.88 -53.20 21.55
C ALA A 872 22.08 -54.28 20.47
N ALA A 873 21.16 -55.25 20.38
CA ALA A 873 21.18 -56.31 19.38
C ALA A 873 21.12 -55.78 17.94
N ASN A 874 20.27 -54.79 17.68
CA ASN A 874 20.15 -54.17 16.36
C ASN A 874 21.40 -53.40 15.97
N LEU A 875 22.06 -52.75 16.93
CA LEU A 875 23.27 -52.00 16.68
C LEU A 875 24.46 -52.93 16.41
N MET A 876 24.59 -54.03 17.15
CA MET A 876 25.63 -55.04 16.93
C MET A 876 25.48 -55.70 15.55
N LEU A 877 24.26 -56.13 15.20
CA LEU A 877 23.96 -56.71 13.88
C LEU A 877 24.18 -55.71 12.74
N PHE A 878 23.77 -54.46 12.96
CA PHE A 878 23.97 -53.39 11.97
C PHE A 878 25.46 -53.09 11.75
N LEU A 879 26.28 -53.13 12.80
CA LEU A 879 27.71 -52.86 12.69
C LEU A 879 28.50 -54.04 12.12
N GLY A 880 28.12 -55.29 12.40
CA GLY A 880 28.87 -56.47 11.93
C GLY A 880 30.26 -56.55 12.58
N ASP A 881 31.32 -56.49 11.78
CA ASP A 881 32.73 -56.36 12.20
C ASP A 881 33.19 -54.89 12.32
N ARG A 882 32.36 -53.92 11.89
CA ARG A 882 32.72 -52.50 11.85
C ARG A 882 32.89 -51.88 13.23
N ARG A 883 33.81 -50.91 13.35
CA ARG A 883 34.01 -50.13 14.58
C ARG A 883 32.80 -49.24 14.85
N LEU A 884 32.28 -49.26 16.08
CA LEU A 884 31.34 -48.24 16.54
C LEU A 884 32.10 -46.92 16.76
N LEU A 885 31.74 -45.89 15.99
CA LEU A 885 32.31 -44.55 16.07
C LEU A 885 31.21 -43.56 16.43
N ILE A 886 31.45 -42.71 17.43
CA ILE A 886 30.55 -41.62 17.80
C ILE A 886 30.95 -40.36 17.02
N CYS A 887 29.98 -39.72 16.37
CA CYS A 887 30.18 -38.55 15.52
C CYS A 887 30.03 -37.24 16.30
N PRO A 888 30.98 -36.32 16.17
CA PRO A 888 30.69 -34.89 16.26
C PRO A 888 29.81 -34.47 15.07
N ASP A 889 28.82 -33.58 15.27
CA ASP A 889 27.90 -33.10 14.20
C ASP A 889 28.61 -32.52 12.96
N SER A 890 29.88 -32.12 13.06
CA SER A 890 30.69 -31.63 11.95
C SER A 890 31.42 -32.71 11.15
N SER A 891 31.30 -33.98 11.53
CA SER A 891 32.02 -35.08 10.87
C SER A 891 31.20 -35.67 9.72
N PRO A 892 31.84 -36.04 8.60
CA PRO A 892 31.14 -36.64 7.47
C PRO A 892 30.59 -38.02 7.87
N HIS A 893 29.29 -38.21 7.63
CA HIS A 893 28.59 -39.47 7.87
C HIS A 893 28.57 -40.31 6.59
N ASN A 894 28.50 -41.63 6.75
CA ASN A 894 28.08 -42.55 5.71
C ASN A 894 26.56 -42.43 5.50
N LEU A 895 26.07 -42.88 4.36
CA LEU A 895 24.63 -42.85 4.02
C LEU A 895 23.76 -43.64 5.02
N ASP A 896 24.36 -44.62 5.72
CA ASP A 896 23.69 -45.44 6.72
C ASP A 896 23.66 -44.82 8.13
N GLY A 897 24.19 -43.59 8.28
CA GLY A 897 24.25 -42.85 9.54
C GLY A 897 25.49 -43.15 10.40
N THR A 898 26.38 -44.06 9.98
CA THR A 898 27.66 -44.30 10.67
C THR A 898 28.70 -43.23 10.37
N CYS A 899 29.67 -43.03 11.26
CA CYS A 899 30.71 -42.01 11.09
C CYS A 899 31.82 -42.49 10.16
N LYS A 900 32.27 -41.66 9.20
CA LYS A 900 33.50 -41.95 8.43
C LYS A 900 34.76 -41.78 9.28
N ARG A 901 34.75 -40.81 10.19
CA ARG A 901 35.80 -40.55 11.19
C ARG A 901 35.12 -40.14 12.49
N GLY A 902 35.51 -40.72 13.61
CA GLY A 902 34.88 -40.48 14.91
C GLY A 902 35.69 -41.12 16.04
N MET A 903 35.22 -40.98 17.27
CA MET A 903 35.87 -41.58 18.45
C MET A 903 35.24 -42.95 18.73
N THR A 904 36.05 -43.95 19.06
CA THR A 904 35.55 -45.22 19.60
C THR A 904 35.27 -45.03 21.09
N PRO A 905 34.05 -45.32 21.59
CA PRO A 905 33.73 -45.15 23.00
C PRO A 905 34.30 -46.26 23.91
N TYR A 906 35.03 -47.19 23.33
CA TYR A 906 35.73 -48.30 23.98
C TYR A 906 37.18 -48.31 23.48
N ASP A 907 38.06 -48.94 24.25
CA ASP A 907 39.50 -48.99 23.94
C ASP A 907 39.79 -49.94 22.78
N HIS A 908 39.66 -49.41 21.56
CA HIS A 908 40.03 -50.13 20.35
C HIS A 908 41.55 -50.05 20.13
N TYR A 909 42.25 -51.17 20.33
CA TYR A 909 43.71 -51.23 20.13
C TYR A 909 44.05 -51.83 18.77
N LYS A 910 44.92 -51.16 18.00
CA LYS A 910 45.37 -51.63 16.68
C LYS A 910 46.14 -52.96 16.74
N ASN A 911 46.66 -53.32 17.91
CA ASN A 911 47.60 -54.41 18.12
C ASN A 911 46.91 -55.69 18.61
N ARG A 912 45.57 -55.69 18.78
CA ARG A 912 44.79 -56.84 19.27
C ARG A 912 44.07 -57.54 18.11
N PRO A 913 43.83 -58.86 18.22
CA PRO A 913 43.02 -59.60 17.26
C PRO A 913 41.63 -58.97 17.10
N GLU A 914 41.10 -58.99 15.88
CA GLU A 914 39.83 -58.36 15.52
C GLU A 914 38.66 -58.90 16.34
N GLU A 915 38.63 -60.21 16.60
CA GLU A 915 37.62 -60.85 17.46
C GLU A 915 37.61 -60.29 18.88
N GLU A 916 38.77 -59.92 19.43
CA GLU A 916 38.87 -59.36 20.78
C GLU A 916 38.34 -57.91 20.83
N ASN A 917 38.61 -57.13 19.79
CA ASN A 917 38.06 -55.78 19.63
C ASN A 917 36.54 -55.82 19.42
N ILE A 918 36.02 -56.80 18.65
CA ILE A 918 34.58 -57.04 18.46
C ILE A 918 33.93 -57.40 19.79
N LYS A 919 34.48 -58.35 20.55
CA LYS A 919 33.95 -58.73 21.89
C LYS A 919 33.88 -57.53 22.84
N ARG A 920 34.89 -56.65 22.83
CA ARG A 920 34.91 -55.45 23.68
C ARG A 920 33.89 -54.40 23.25
N ARG A 921 33.77 -54.14 21.94
CA ARG A 921 32.72 -53.29 21.35
C ARG A 921 31.35 -53.80 21.76
N ASP A 922 31.12 -55.09 21.59
CA ASP A 922 29.84 -55.75 21.83
C ASP A 922 29.45 -55.73 23.31
N LYS A 923 30.41 -56.01 24.20
CA LYS A 923 30.24 -55.85 25.65
C LYS A 923 29.89 -54.40 26.02
N TRP A 924 30.49 -53.42 25.35
CA TRP A 924 30.17 -52.01 25.56
C TRP A 924 28.76 -51.66 25.07
N ILE A 925 28.34 -52.14 23.88
CA ILE A 925 27.00 -51.90 23.34
C ILE A 925 25.93 -52.52 24.24
N LEU A 926 26.09 -53.77 24.66
CA LEU A 926 25.15 -54.45 25.55
C LEU A 926 24.97 -53.75 26.89
N LYS A 927 26.04 -53.13 27.40
CA LYS A 927 26.01 -52.40 28.67
C LYS A 927 25.30 -51.05 28.57
N ASN A 928 25.37 -50.38 27.42
CA ASN A 928 24.99 -48.96 27.30
C ASN A 928 23.82 -48.69 26.34
N CYS A 929 23.34 -49.69 25.60
CA CYS A 929 22.21 -49.55 24.67
C CYS A 929 20.97 -50.31 25.14
N PRO A 930 19.74 -49.87 24.79
CA PRO A 930 18.51 -50.53 25.20
C PRO A 930 18.49 -51.99 24.74
N VAL A 931 18.31 -52.93 25.68
CA VAL A 931 18.20 -54.36 25.39
C VAL A 931 16.72 -54.68 25.15
N GLU A 932 16.43 -55.29 24.01
CA GLU A 932 15.07 -55.66 23.63
C GLU A 932 14.72 -57.03 24.22
N GLY A 933 13.51 -57.20 24.76
CA GLY A 933 13.06 -58.50 25.25
C GLY A 933 13.01 -59.52 24.10
N PRO A 934 13.37 -60.80 24.32
CA PRO A 934 13.49 -61.80 23.25
C PRO A 934 12.20 -61.98 22.44
N GLU A 935 11.02 -61.81 23.05
CA GLU A 935 9.74 -61.88 22.34
C GLU A 935 9.48 -60.69 21.41
N GLN A 936 9.87 -59.48 21.83
CA GLN A 936 9.74 -58.26 21.01
C GLN A 936 10.70 -58.29 19.82
N TYR A 937 11.92 -58.78 20.04
CA TYR A 937 12.91 -59.02 18.99
C TYR A 937 12.39 -60.01 17.93
N VAL A 938 11.81 -61.14 18.38
CA VAL A 938 11.24 -62.17 17.50
C VAL A 938 10.04 -61.65 16.71
N GLN A 939 9.08 -60.98 17.36
CA GLN A 939 7.91 -60.43 16.68
C GLN A 939 8.30 -59.38 15.62
N ARG A 940 9.33 -58.57 15.89
CA ARG A 940 9.82 -57.61 14.90
C ARG A 940 10.49 -58.31 13.72
N ILE A 941 11.33 -59.32 13.94
CA ILE A 941 11.92 -60.11 12.85
C ILE A 941 10.82 -60.72 11.97
N VAL A 942 9.77 -61.25 12.60
CA VAL A 942 8.61 -61.81 11.90
C VAL A 942 7.94 -60.77 11.01
N ASN A 943 7.73 -59.56 11.51
CA ASN A 943 7.10 -58.47 10.76
C ASN A 943 8.01 -57.88 9.67
N GLN A 944 9.28 -57.61 10.01
CA GLN A 944 10.24 -56.93 9.13
C GLN A 944 10.61 -57.78 7.91
N TYR A 945 10.80 -59.09 8.10
CA TYR A 945 11.11 -60.00 6.98
C TYR A 945 9.86 -60.63 6.37
N ASN A 946 8.68 -60.17 6.79
CA ASN A 946 7.37 -60.72 6.40
C ASN A 946 7.39 -62.25 6.46
N VAL A 947 7.83 -62.81 7.59
CA VAL A 947 8.10 -64.25 7.76
C VAL A 947 6.84 -65.07 7.50
N CYS A 948 5.67 -64.54 7.86
CA CYS A 948 4.38 -65.21 7.68
C CYS A 948 3.78 -65.03 6.27
N ARG A 949 4.29 -64.08 5.47
CA ARG A 949 3.90 -63.85 4.05
C ARG A 949 2.41 -63.77 3.77
N GLY A 950 1.62 -63.25 4.70
CA GLY A 950 0.17 -63.20 4.55
C GLY A 950 -0.48 -64.59 4.40
N ARG A 951 0.18 -65.67 4.85
CA ARG A 951 -0.40 -67.00 5.01
C ARG A 951 -0.70 -67.23 6.49
N SER A 952 -1.76 -67.99 6.79
CA SER A 952 -2.06 -68.34 8.17
C SER A 952 -0.98 -69.26 8.73
N GLY A 953 -0.75 -69.23 10.06
CA GLY A 953 0.17 -70.16 10.70
C GLY A 953 -0.13 -71.63 10.37
N ARG A 954 -1.42 -71.99 10.22
CA ARG A 954 -1.87 -73.33 9.83
C ARG A 954 -1.47 -73.71 8.41
N ASP A 955 -1.58 -72.78 7.45
CA ASP A 955 -1.21 -73.03 6.06
C ASP A 955 0.30 -73.16 5.90
N ILE A 956 1.07 -72.36 6.64
CA ILE A 956 2.53 -72.47 6.68
C ILE A 956 2.93 -73.85 7.21
N ILE A 957 2.34 -74.30 8.33
CA ILE A 957 2.64 -75.61 8.92
C ILE A 957 2.27 -76.77 7.97
N ARG A 958 1.11 -76.68 7.31
CA ARG A 958 0.65 -77.69 6.34
C ARG A 958 1.63 -77.83 5.17
N ASN A 959 2.05 -76.71 4.60
CA ASN A 959 2.95 -76.68 3.44
C ASN A 959 4.39 -77.08 3.79
N LEU A 960 4.88 -76.75 4.98
CA LEU A 960 6.22 -77.16 5.42
C LEU A 960 6.32 -78.67 5.66
N GLY A 961 5.24 -79.31 6.12
CA GLY A 961 5.25 -80.74 6.43
C GLY A 961 6.30 -81.07 7.50
N GLY A 962 7.30 -81.90 7.18
CA GLY A 962 8.43 -82.26 8.05
C GLY A 962 9.65 -81.33 7.99
N ARG A 963 9.67 -80.32 7.12
CA ARG A 963 10.85 -79.51 6.80
C ARG A 963 11.20 -78.46 7.88
N THR A 964 12.48 -78.15 8.05
CA THR A 964 12.93 -77.09 8.98
C THR A 964 12.46 -75.72 8.51
N PHE A 965 12.02 -74.86 9.42
CA PHE A 965 11.54 -73.52 9.10
C PHE A 965 12.63 -72.47 9.36
N TYR A 966 13.05 -71.75 8.32
CA TYR A 966 14.12 -70.77 8.39
C TYR A 966 13.61 -69.36 8.13
N VAL A 967 14.14 -68.40 8.88
CA VAL A 967 14.00 -66.97 8.61
C VAL A 967 15.25 -66.48 7.88
N CYS A 968 15.08 -65.86 6.72
CA CYS A 968 16.19 -65.32 5.95
C CYS A 968 15.86 -63.96 5.29
N PRO A 969 16.87 -63.10 5.09
CA PRO A 969 16.74 -61.83 4.37
C PRO A 969 16.16 -61.99 2.95
N PRO A 970 15.66 -60.91 2.32
CA PRO A 970 15.06 -60.95 0.98
C PRO A 970 15.96 -61.54 -0.11
N GLU A 971 17.28 -61.45 0.07
CA GLU A 971 18.31 -61.76 -0.92
C GLU A 971 18.72 -63.25 -0.95
N ARG A 972 18.25 -64.07 0.00
CA ARG A 972 18.60 -65.50 0.09
C ARG A 972 17.67 -66.36 -0.76
N LYS A 973 18.21 -67.44 -1.35
CA LYS A 973 17.45 -68.39 -2.18
C LYS A 973 16.27 -69.01 -1.41
N ARG A 974 15.09 -68.92 -2.01
CA ARG A 974 13.81 -69.41 -1.49
C ARG A 974 13.31 -70.53 -2.39
N ASP A 975 12.56 -71.47 -1.83
CA ASP A 975 11.88 -72.50 -2.61
C ASP A 975 10.66 -71.94 -3.36
N GLY A 976 9.99 -72.78 -4.16
CA GLY A 976 8.81 -72.40 -4.95
C GLY A 976 7.60 -71.99 -4.12
N GLU A 977 7.53 -72.41 -2.84
CA GLU A 977 6.53 -71.93 -1.87
C GLU A 977 6.98 -70.64 -1.16
N GLY A 978 8.17 -70.17 -1.52
CA GLY A 978 8.80 -69.00 -1.01
C GLY A 978 9.58 -69.23 0.29
N PHE A 979 9.56 -70.38 0.94
CA PHE A 979 10.27 -70.58 2.20
C PHE A 979 11.79 -70.61 2.00
N CYS A 980 12.52 -70.15 3.01
CA CYS A 980 13.98 -70.14 2.96
C CYS A 980 14.50 -71.59 3.00
N LEU A 981 15.36 -71.96 2.05
CA LEU A 981 16.00 -73.27 2.03
C LEU A 981 17.08 -73.40 3.11
N THR A 982 17.74 -72.29 3.45
CA THR A 982 18.73 -72.19 4.53
C THR A 982 18.61 -70.82 5.21
N GLY A 983 18.91 -70.75 6.52
CA GLY A 983 18.81 -69.50 7.27
C GLY A 983 18.87 -69.70 8.78
N MET A 984 18.42 -68.70 9.54
CA MET A 984 18.36 -68.80 11.00
C MET A 984 17.08 -69.55 11.38
N VAL A 985 17.22 -70.61 12.20
CA VAL A 985 16.07 -71.29 12.80
C VAL A 985 15.57 -70.40 13.94
N PRO A 986 14.34 -69.88 13.88
CA PRO A 986 13.91 -68.87 14.85
C PRO A 986 13.38 -69.50 16.16
N TYR A 987 13.35 -70.83 16.22
CA TYR A 987 13.01 -71.64 17.38
C TYR A 987 14.22 -72.46 17.82
N LYS A 988 14.22 -72.87 19.08
CA LYS A 988 15.27 -73.67 19.70
C LYS A 988 15.38 -75.05 19.02
N ASN A 989 16.57 -75.37 18.51
CA ASN A 989 16.86 -76.57 17.69
C ASN A 989 17.67 -77.62 18.46
N ASP A 990 17.66 -77.53 19.79
CA ASP A 990 18.40 -78.34 20.76
C ASP A 990 17.69 -79.67 21.11
N PHE A 991 16.58 -80.01 20.45
CA PHE A 991 15.82 -81.24 20.71
C PHE A 991 16.36 -82.45 19.94
N LYS A 992 16.48 -83.59 20.64
CA LYS A 992 17.12 -84.81 20.14
C LYS A 992 16.28 -85.61 19.14
N THR A 993 14.95 -85.44 19.10
CA THR A 993 14.07 -86.19 18.19
C THR A 993 13.39 -85.31 17.13
N ILE A 994 13.23 -85.83 15.90
CA ILE A 994 12.55 -85.14 14.79
C ILE A 994 11.12 -84.72 15.17
N LYS A 995 10.44 -85.51 16.01
CA LYS A 995 9.06 -85.25 16.44
C LYS A 995 8.98 -84.04 17.39
N GLU A 996 9.93 -83.88 18.29
CA GLU A 996 10.03 -82.71 19.20
C GLU A 996 10.37 -81.43 18.42
N ASN A 997 11.33 -81.50 17.48
CA ASN A 997 11.66 -80.37 16.62
C ASN A 997 10.45 -79.90 15.79
N LYS A 998 9.62 -80.83 15.28
CA LYS A 998 8.41 -80.50 14.54
C LYS A 998 7.36 -79.79 15.42
N ARG A 999 7.22 -80.19 16.69
CA ARG A 999 6.29 -79.59 17.64
C ARG A 999 6.70 -78.17 18.00
N SER A 1000 7.94 -77.96 18.43
CA SER A 1000 8.44 -76.62 18.82
C SER A 1000 8.46 -75.65 17.64
N ARG A 1001 8.78 -76.12 16.43
CA ARG A 1001 8.62 -75.35 15.18
C ARG A 1001 7.18 -74.89 14.99
N ASN A 1002 6.22 -75.82 15.08
CA ASN A 1002 4.81 -75.52 14.87
C ASN A 1002 4.25 -74.58 15.93
N GLU A 1003 4.58 -74.80 17.21
CA GLU A 1003 4.19 -73.91 18.31
C GLU A 1003 4.73 -72.49 18.10
N TRP A 1004 5.99 -72.37 17.66
CA TRP A 1004 6.58 -71.08 17.31
C TRP A 1004 5.84 -70.40 16.16
N ILE A 1005 5.55 -71.11 15.06
CA ILE A 1005 4.81 -70.55 13.91
C ILE A 1005 3.41 -70.09 14.35
N MET A 1006 2.71 -70.89 15.15
CA MET A 1006 1.37 -70.55 15.66
C MET A 1006 1.38 -69.37 16.62
N LYS A 1007 2.46 -69.20 17.39
CA LYS A 1007 2.61 -68.08 18.32
C LYS A 1007 2.80 -66.75 17.61
N TYR A 1008 3.55 -66.73 16.50
CA TYR A 1008 3.99 -65.49 15.87
C TYR A 1008 3.38 -65.18 14.50
N CYS A 1009 2.73 -66.17 13.85
CA CYS A 1009 1.97 -65.95 12.61
C CYS A 1009 0.47 -65.99 12.87
N PRO A 1010 -0.30 -65.00 12.38
CA PRO A 1010 -1.73 -64.89 12.67
C PRO A 1010 -2.52 -66.10 12.15
N LEU A 1011 -3.50 -66.53 12.94
CA LEU A 1011 -4.36 -67.68 12.64
C LEU A 1011 -5.33 -67.42 11.49
N ASN A 1012 -5.76 -66.18 11.33
CA ASN A 1012 -6.67 -65.75 10.28
C ASN A 1012 -6.01 -64.57 9.56
N VAL A 1013 -5.75 -64.71 8.27
CA VAL A 1013 -5.37 -63.59 7.42
C VAL A 1013 -6.68 -62.99 6.92
N PRO A 1014 -6.96 -61.69 7.14
CA PRO A 1014 -8.14 -61.07 6.59
C PRO A 1014 -8.11 -61.22 5.06
N SER A 1015 -9.12 -61.86 4.49
CA SER A 1015 -9.27 -62.06 3.05
C SER A 1015 -9.54 -60.72 2.37
N GLY A 1016 -8.47 -59.99 2.07
CA GLY A 1016 -8.53 -58.74 1.33
C GLY A 1016 -8.50 -58.98 -0.18
N ARG A 1017 -9.63 -58.71 -0.84
CA ARG A 1017 -9.64 -58.08 -2.17
C ARG A 1017 -9.28 -56.61 -2.02
#